data_AF-A0A841R6F4-F1
#
_entry.id   AF-A0A841R6F4-F1
#
_cell.length_a   1.000
_cell.length_b   1.000
_cell.length_c   1.000
_cell.angle_alpha   90.00
_cell.angle_beta   90.00
_cell.angle_gamma   90.00
#
_symmetry.space_group_name_H-M   'P 1'
#
loop_
_entity.id
_entity.type
_entity.pdbx_description
1 polymer ?
#
loop_
_entity_poly.entity_id
_entity_poly.type
_entity_poly.pdbx_seq_one_letter_code
_entity_poly.pdbx_strand_id
1 'polypeptide(L)'
;MTSEYPEAGFTRIKKLLIDLYGDDGGRTRFDLLKEKADAFLNSRSEKQIRDSLSFDPAKPYEALKGKIFVIAYPDNVYTDNKYPLMTLKRTLKDWFPSIRGMHILPERTMSHNDIWPQDIYRFCDHLKANLIVRKLQEDGILDDNRIISDDYESLIGKFMSESLPELAGDDMEILKKELPVILDAAWNSHFNDGGFSQKTRAVVDPRFGENRHLEDLTGSFSTMLDFVVNHLDMDNDYLEEFRRGNNDGEAFVIIYRDEYRQLKADGVLNKTFRPRPFPLFTGMRKYPVTDLDGKCLTPDECAVEMNRIFTANDLEPLDERLIRFMSIYFKIENDQGLTSEDKRIFNAFEQYAAEKKIDTSAFWEDSQIQARQKVINYKRLPDMEALMEEFGLSIKYADIFMNDSDHVFGREFYIYTTFSESQADVNPLTLDGFNMIVEDLFHLLSSGSLTMMRMDAIKYLWKEIGKKNFDMEEGNKLIEVIRTLMKIVSPSTLPLDEINSPDPVVYSMARDGGFAYLFGQVNAVPIAFNEGSLEPLIRFNKTRNEQCPENLLPFVMLSTHDGRSVQGLGVQRSDGHVSIGQFYNLKDTVESRGGKPKFRSVAKGEISGDTFRKVFTEAGYEKKLDRLSGLFDRNLIGQEDLYRLRDNDWEESDLLEEMASILDEDVRDLAGSPAVDYFIQWIIYGRTAYELCCTTRSSFSLTDSSGNTLTEDEEARRMVLAQLFVLTQGQDVPAIYFNDLIGLENDFKSFELSGRPRDLNRHKNRLDEMVDLIKNDPFTGAYVEKLNEILKLRAEDRSFAPGEGSFRFSVLSDTVFLHHPWHSGEHSFIVGNIVNREETVTLSVEELGDRVSQSLTDQISGRIYKAEEGRFQLSLEPYGYLWLK
;
A
#
# COMPACT_ATOMS: atom_id res chain seq x y z
N MET A 1 -5.10 -8.00 -35.75
CA MET A 1 -6.16 -6.98 -35.65
C MET A 1 -6.38 -6.39 -37.04
N THR A 2 -7.61 -6.34 -37.55
CA THR A 2 -7.93 -5.57 -38.77
C THR A 2 -7.69 -4.08 -38.49
N SER A 3 -7.40 -3.28 -39.52
CA SER A 3 -7.14 -1.83 -39.40
C SER A 3 -8.31 -1.03 -38.78
N GLU A 4 -9.51 -1.62 -38.73
CA GLU A 4 -10.73 -1.00 -38.20
C GLU A 4 -10.76 -0.92 -36.64
N TYR A 5 -10.10 -1.84 -35.92
CA TYR A 5 -10.17 -1.89 -34.45
C TYR A 5 -9.42 -0.71 -33.78
N PRO A 6 -8.17 -0.38 -34.17
CA PRO A 6 -7.49 0.81 -33.64
C PRO A 6 -8.20 2.12 -33.96
N GLU A 7 -8.77 2.26 -35.17
CA GLU A 7 -9.44 3.49 -35.61
C GLU A 7 -10.72 3.78 -34.82
N ALA A 8 -11.53 2.73 -34.55
CA ALA A 8 -12.69 2.83 -33.67
C ALA A 8 -12.30 3.21 -32.23
N GLY A 9 -11.21 2.61 -31.72
CA GLY A 9 -10.68 2.93 -30.39
C GLY A 9 -10.22 4.38 -30.26
N PHE A 10 -9.44 4.90 -31.21
CA PHE A 10 -9.03 6.31 -31.21
C PHE A 10 -10.23 7.26 -31.38
N THR A 11 -11.22 6.90 -32.19
CA THR A 11 -12.47 7.68 -32.31
C THR A 11 -13.21 7.76 -30.96
N ARG A 12 -13.26 6.65 -30.21
CA ARG A 12 -13.84 6.62 -28.87
C ARG A 12 -13.05 7.49 -27.89
N ILE A 13 -11.72 7.39 -27.86
CA ILE A 13 -10.85 8.23 -27.03
C ILE A 13 -11.10 9.71 -27.32
N LYS A 14 -11.11 10.11 -28.60
CA LYS A 14 -11.36 11.50 -29.00
C LYS A 14 -12.69 12.03 -28.46
N LYS A 15 -13.76 11.21 -28.55
CA LYS A 15 -15.08 11.58 -28.04
C LYS A 15 -15.06 11.78 -26.52
N LEU A 16 -14.43 10.87 -25.77
CA LEU A 16 -14.33 10.97 -24.31
C LEU A 16 -13.53 12.20 -23.88
N LEU A 17 -12.44 12.52 -24.58
CA LEU A 17 -11.64 13.71 -24.28
C LEU A 17 -12.40 15.01 -24.58
N ILE A 18 -13.19 15.06 -25.66
CA ILE A 18 -14.06 16.21 -25.96
C ILE A 18 -15.15 16.38 -24.89
N ASP A 19 -15.71 15.27 -24.40
CA ASP A 19 -16.70 15.28 -23.32
C ASP A 19 -16.12 15.78 -21.99
N LEU A 20 -14.88 15.39 -21.67
CA LEU A 20 -14.18 15.78 -20.44
C LEU A 20 -13.66 17.22 -20.46
N TYR A 21 -13.09 17.68 -21.58
CA TYR A 21 -12.29 18.91 -21.65
C TYR A 21 -12.83 19.95 -22.65
N GLY A 22 -14.01 19.73 -23.24
CA GLY A 22 -14.54 20.56 -24.33
C GLY A 22 -13.86 20.30 -25.68
N ASP A 23 -14.35 20.94 -26.75
CA ASP A 23 -13.88 20.64 -28.12
C ASP A 23 -12.39 20.97 -28.33
N ASP A 24 -11.95 22.18 -28.00
CA ASP A 24 -10.54 22.60 -28.19
C ASP A 24 -9.60 21.85 -27.24
N GLY A 25 -9.93 21.80 -25.94
CA GLY A 25 -9.14 21.13 -24.92
C GLY A 25 -9.04 19.61 -25.13
N GLY A 26 -10.13 18.99 -25.58
CA GLY A 26 -10.20 17.57 -25.89
C GLY A 26 -9.43 17.19 -27.15
N ARG A 27 -9.49 18.01 -28.21
CA ARG A 27 -8.71 17.79 -29.45
C ARG A 27 -7.21 17.91 -29.20
N THR A 28 -6.78 18.91 -28.47
CA THR A 28 -5.37 19.12 -28.12
C THR A 28 -4.79 17.91 -27.40
N ARG A 29 -5.49 17.40 -26.38
CA ARG A 29 -5.10 16.19 -25.64
C ARG A 29 -5.13 14.93 -26.50
N PHE A 30 -6.09 14.83 -27.41
CA PHE A 30 -6.16 13.71 -28.35
C PHE A 30 -4.96 13.69 -29.29
N ASP A 31 -4.58 14.84 -29.87
CA ASP A 31 -3.45 14.93 -30.80
C ASP A 31 -2.13 14.60 -30.10
N LEU A 32 -1.92 15.12 -28.88
CA LEU A 32 -0.80 14.78 -27.99
C LEU A 32 -0.74 13.27 -27.72
N LEU A 33 -1.85 12.68 -27.25
CA LEU A 33 -1.93 11.26 -26.95
C LEU A 33 -1.65 10.41 -28.19
N LYS A 34 -2.16 10.83 -29.36
CA LYS A 34 -1.96 10.11 -30.62
C LYS A 34 -0.49 10.14 -31.06
N GLU A 35 0.17 11.29 -30.93
CA GLU A 35 1.60 11.44 -31.23
C GLU A 35 2.44 10.47 -30.38
N LYS A 36 2.20 10.43 -29.06
CA LYS A 36 2.91 9.53 -28.14
C LYS A 36 2.61 8.06 -28.44
N ALA A 37 1.36 7.73 -28.76
CA ALA A 37 0.97 6.38 -29.16
C ALA A 37 1.69 5.93 -30.44
N ASP A 38 1.80 6.81 -31.43
CA ASP A 38 2.51 6.51 -32.67
C ASP A 38 4.01 6.35 -32.45
N ALA A 39 4.62 7.23 -31.63
CA ALA A 39 6.02 7.10 -31.24
C ALA A 39 6.30 5.75 -30.54
N PHE A 40 5.43 5.34 -29.63
CA PHE A 40 5.52 4.06 -28.93
C PHE A 40 5.34 2.86 -29.86
N LEU A 41 4.34 2.87 -30.74
CA LEU A 41 4.12 1.79 -31.70
C LEU A 41 5.31 1.64 -32.66
N ASN A 42 5.91 2.76 -33.07
CA ASN A 42 7.09 2.78 -33.94
C ASN A 42 8.39 2.31 -33.24
N SER A 43 8.46 2.37 -31.91
CA SER A 43 9.62 1.92 -31.14
C SER A 43 9.64 0.42 -30.86
N ARG A 44 8.52 -0.28 -31.07
CA ARG A 44 8.40 -1.72 -30.75
C ARG A 44 9.21 -2.60 -31.70
N SER A 45 9.89 -3.59 -31.12
CA SER A 45 10.59 -4.63 -31.88
C SER A 45 9.62 -5.57 -32.61
N GLU A 46 10.09 -6.21 -33.69
CA GLU A 46 9.29 -7.21 -34.41
C GLU A 46 8.74 -8.32 -33.50
N LYS A 47 9.50 -8.72 -32.48
CA LYS A 47 9.07 -9.73 -31.51
C LYS A 47 7.87 -9.24 -30.72
N GLN A 48 7.94 -8.03 -30.13
CA GLN A 48 6.85 -7.45 -29.35
C GLN A 48 5.58 -7.25 -30.20
N ILE A 49 5.74 -6.88 -31.48
CA ILE A 49 4.62 -6.77 -32.42
C ILE A 49 3.98 -8.15 -32.66
N ARG A 50 4.78 -9.19 -32.93
CA ARG A 50 4.27 -10.56 -33.12
C ARG A 50 3.55 -11.08 -31.87
N ASP A 51 4.13 -10.90 -30.69
CA ASP A 51 3.53 -11.33 -29.43
C ASP A 51 2.17 -10.63 -29.22
N SER A 52 2.11 -9.32 -29.44
CA SER A 52 0.86 -8.53 -29.36
C SER A 52 -0.20 -8.99 -30.36
N LEU A 53 0.20 -9.35 -31.59
CA LEU A 53 -0.72 -9.82 -32.63
C LEU A 53 -1.23 -11.24 -32.39
N SER A 54 -0.51 -12.04 -31.61
CA SER A 54 -0.90 -13.41 -31.23
C SER A 54 -1.91 -13.47 -30.09
N PHE A 55 -2.03 -12.38 -29.31
CA PHE A 55 -3.01 -12.26 -28.25
C PHE A 55 -4.42 -12.14 -28.83
N ASP A 56 -5.36 -12.90 -28.27
CA ASP A 56 -6.78 -12.83 -28.60
C ASP A 56 -7.50 -12.00 -27.52
N PRO A 57 -7.92 -10.75 -27.81
CA PRO A 57 -8.63 -9.92 -26.84
C PRO A 57 -9.99 -10.48 -26.41
N ALA A 58 -10.55 -11.45 -27.15
CA ALA A 58 -11.77 -12.14 -26.75
C ALA A 58 -11.52 -13.23 -25.69
N LYS A 59 -10.26 -13.61 -25.45
CA LYS A 59 -9.85 -14.64 -24.48
C LYS A 59 -8.73 -14.14 -23.56
N PRO A 60 -8.92 -13.02 -22.83
CA PRO A 60 -7.87 -12.40 -22.04
C PRO A 60 -7.30 -13.33 -20.96
N TYR A 61 -8.11 -14.28 -20.46
CA TYR A 61 -7.76 -15.17 -19.37
C TYR A 61 -6.78 -16.28 -19.75
N GLU A 62 -6.63 -16.62 -21.04
CA GLU A 62 -5.68 -17.65 -21.48
C GLU A 62 -4.23 -17.28 -21.14
N ALA A 63 -3.90 -15.97 -21.10
CA ALA A 63 -2.58 -15.50 -20.68
C ALA A 63 -2.24 -15.81 -19.21
N LEU A 64 -3.28 -16.06 -18.39
CA LEU A 64 -3.18 -16.30 -16.95
C LEU A 64 -3.38 -17.79 -16.58
N LYS A 65 -3.61 -18.65 -17.56
CA LYS A 65 -3.92 -20.06 -17.35
C LYS A 65 -2.78 -20.82 -16.68
N GLY A 66 -3.09 -21.49 -15.56
CA GLY A 66 -2.12 -22.25 -14.76
C GLY A 66 -1.06 -21.40 -14.07
N LYS A 67 -1.23 -20.06 -14.06
CA LYS A 67 -0.27 -19.14 -13.46
C LYS A 67 -0.60 -18.95 -11.98
N ILE A 68 0.42 -19.10 -11.16
CA ILE A 68 0.43 -18.64 -9.77
C ILE A 68 1.35 -17.43 -9.73
N PHE A 69 0.85 -16.34 -9.16
CA PHE A 69 1.60 -15.09 -9.02
C PHE A 69 2.32 -15.05 -7.68
N VAL A 70 3.55 -14.54 -7.69
CA VAL A 70 4.17 -14.01 -6.46
C VAL A 70 4.05 -12.50 -6.45
N ILE A 71 3.69 -11.91 -5.32
CA ILE A 71 3.75 -10.46 -5.09
C ILE A 71 5.08 -10.18 -4.36
N ALA A 72 5.96 -9.37 -4.94
CA ALA A 72 7.29 -9.15 -4.40
C ALA A 72 7.82 -7.74 -4.67
N TYR A 73 8.49 -7.14 -3.69
CA TYR A 73 9.46 -6.08 -3.92
C TYR A 73 10.69 -6.64 -4.63
N PRO A 74 11.38 -5.83 -5.46
CA PRO A 74 12.61 -6.25 -6.12
C PRO A 74 13.69 -6.78 -5.16
N ASP A 75 13.74 -6.23 -3.94
CA ASP A 75 14.72 -6.51 -2.89
C ASP A 75 14.18 -7.38 -1.75
N ASN A 76 13.01 -8.01 -1.91
CA ASN A 76 12.57 -9.03 -0.94
C ASN A 76 13.59 -10.17 -0.80
N VAL A 77 14.44 -10.40 -1.81
CA VAL A 77 15.62 -11.25 -1.69
C VAL A 77 16.83 -10.62 -2.40
N TYR A 78 17.97 -10.53 -1.72
CA TYR A 78 19.14 -9.84 -2.22
C TYR A 78 20.46 -10.57 -1.93
N THR A 79 21.52 -10.12 -2.62
CA THR A 79 22.93 -10.43 -2.29
C THR A 79 23.74 -9.17 -2.44
N ASP A 80 24.90 -9.09 -1.78
CA ASP A 80 25.79 -7.92 -1.89
C ASP A 80 26.57 -7.86 -3.22
N ASN A 81 26.44 -8.86 -4.11
CA ASN A 81 27.24 -8.99 -5.33
C ASN A 81 26.43 -8.96 -6.63
N LYS A 82 25.10 -8.89 -6.54
CA LYS A 82 24.19 -8.88 -7.70
C LYS A 82 23.04 -7.94 -7.46
N TYR A 83 22.47 -7.46 -8.57
CA TYR A 83 21.23 -6.69 -8.53
C TYR A 83 20.07 -7.54 -7.98
N PRO A 84 19.21 -6.97 -7.10
CA PRO A 84 18.04 -7.62 -6.53
C PRO A 84 17.10 -8.24 -7.56
N LEU A 85 16.78 -7.56 -8.67
CA LEU A 85 15.92 -8.13 -9.74
C LEU A 85 16.45 -9.47 -10.28
N MET A 86 17.78 -9.58 -10.43
CA MET A 86 18.43 -10.80 -10.90
C MET A 86 18.42 -11.89 -9.82
N THR A 87 18.56 -11.49 -8.56
CA THR A 87 18.52 -12.38 -7.40
C THR A 87 17.11 -12.95 -7.23
N LEU A 88 16.08 -12.11 -7.23
CA LEU A 88 14.67 -12.49 -7.16
C LEU A 88 14.30 -13.48 -8.28
N LYS A 89 14.61 -13.15 -9.53
CA LYS A 89 14.39 -14.04 -10.69
C LYS A 89 14.99 -15.42 -10.48
N ARG A 90 16.24 -15.49 -9.99
CA ARG A 90 16.93 -16.75 -9.77
C ARG A 90 16.32 -17.52 -8.60
N THR A 91 16.06 -16.86 -7.48
CA THR A 91 15.47 -17.47 -6.29
C THR A 91 14.15 -18.16 -6.61
N LEU A 92 13.25 -17.47 -7.33
CA LEU A 92 11.97 -18.06 -7.73
C LEU A 92 12.14 -19.29 -8.63
N LYS A 93 13.08 -19.26 -9.57
CA LYS A 93 13.35 -20.42 -10.45
C LYS A 93 13.95 -21.61 -9.69
N ASP A 94 14.84 -21.34 -8.74
CA ASP A 94 15.59 -22.36 -8.03
C ASP A 94 14.75 -23.01 -6.90
N TRP A 95 13.91 -22.23 -6.21
CA TRP A 95 13.18 -22.67 -5.01
C TRP A 95 11.66 -22.81 -5.17
N PHE A 96 11.05 -22.12 -6.14
CA PHE A 96 9.59 -22.09 -6.33
C PHE A 96 9.21 -22.24 -7.83
N PRO A 97 9.60 -23.34 -8.50
CA PRO A 97 9.54 -23.47 -9.96
C PRO A 97 8.12 -23.42 -10.56
N SER A 98 7.09 -23.67 -9.73
CA SER A 98 5.67 -23.58 -10.12
C SER A 98 5.17 -22.13 -10.22
N ILE A 99 5.90 -21.15 -9.65
CA ILE A 99 5.56 -19.73 -9.78
C ILE A 99 5.95 -19.25 -11.16
N ARG A 100 4.93 -18.87 -11.96
CA ARG A 100 5.10 -18.43 -13.37
C ARG A 100 4.52 -17.04 -13.65
N GLY A 101 3.87 -16.43 -12.66
CA GLY A 101 3.46 -15.03 -12.65
C GLY A 101 4.21 -14.25 -11.56
N MET A 102 4.39 -12.95 -11.77
CA MET A 102 5.06 -12.08 -10.80
C MET A 102 4.43 -10.69 -10.83
N HIS A 103 3.91 -10.24 -9.71
CA HIS A 103 3.62 -8.84 -9.46
C HIS A 103 4.82 -8.22 -8.77
N ILE A 104 5.54 -7.39 -9.52
CA ILE A 104 6.67 -6.63 -8.98
C ILE A 104 6.10 -5.34 -8.44
N LEU A 105 6.22 -5.18 -7.12
CA LEU A 105 5.91 -3.95 -6.41
C LEU A 105 6.89 -2.85 -6.80
N PRO A 106 6.55 -1.57 -6.57
CA PRO A 106 7.28 -0.43 -7.11
C PRO A 106 8.80 -0.57 -7.14
N GLU A 107 9.33 -0.56 -8.36
CA GLU A 107 10.74 -0.79 -8.69
C GLU A 107 11.44 0.44 -9.28
N ARG A 108 10.74 1.57 -9.30
CA ARG A 108 11.21 2.84 -9.87
C ARG A 108 11.91 3.70 -8.84
N THR A 109 12.70 4.65 -9.34
CA THR A 109 13.46 5.58 -8.49
C THR A 109 12.57 6.24 -7.44
N MET A 110 13.02 6.20 -6.19
CA MET A 110 12.32 6.72 -5.02
C MET A 110 13.30 7.40 -4.06
N SER A 111 12.80 8.15 -3.08
CA SER A 111 13.59 8.62 -1.93
C SER A 111 13.92 7.45 -1.00
N HIS A 112 15.14 7.34 -0.47
CA HIS A 112 15.53 6.34 0.54
C HIS A 112 16.74 6.83 1.36
N ASN A 113 16.86 6.36 2.60
CA ASN A 113 17.93 6.79 3.54
C ASN A 113 19.05 5.75 3.71
N ASP A 114 18.92 4.59 3.08
CA ASP A 114 19.89 3.50 3.13
C ASP A 114 20.80 3.50 1.89
N ILE A 115 22.06 3.14 2.06
CA ILE A 115 23.05 3.07 0.98
C ILE A 115 23.49 1.63 0.74
N TRP A 116 23.16 1.12 -0.43
CA TRP A 116 23.46 -0.24 -0.84
C TRP A 116 24.68 -0.25 -1.77
N PRO A 117 25.50 -1.33 -1.78
CA PRO A 117 26.57 -1.46 -2.77
C PRO A 117 26.07 -1.26 -4.21
N GLN A 118 24.84 -1.69 -4.48
CA GLN A 118 24.14 -1.57 -5.76
C GLN A 118 23.98 -0.13 -6.25
N ASP A 119 23.87 0.85 -5.34
CA ASP A 119 23.83 2.27 -5.69
C ASP A 119 25.10 2.71 -6.42
N ILE A 120 26.21 2.05 -6.13
CA ILE A 120 27.55 2.42 -6.60
C ILE A 120 27.99 1.57 -7.81
N TYR A 121 27.29 0.48 -8.13
CA TYR A 121 27.64 -0.43 -9.23
C TYR A 121 27.73 0.25 -10.60
N ARG A 122 27.08 1.40 -10.78
CA ARG A 122 27.13 2.18 -12.02
C ARG A 122 28.47 2.90 -12.22
N PHE A 123 29.27 3.05 -11.17
CA PHE A 123 30.50 3.84 -11.16
C PHE A 123 31.76 2.99 -10.95
N CYS A 124 31.64 1.82 -10.32
CA CYS A 124 32.74 0.88 -10.12
C CYS A 124 32.26 -0.58 -10.03
N ASP A 125 33.18 -1.54 -9.99
CA ASP A 125 32.83 -2.95 -9.82
C ASP A 125 32.25 -3.27 -8.42
N HIS A 126 31.57 -4.42 -8.31
CA HIS A 126 30.89 -4.83 -7.08
C HIS A 126 31.83 -5.02 -5.89
N LEU A 127 33.08 -5.47 -6.08
CA LEU A 127 34.01 -5.65 -4.97
C LEU A 127 34.39 -4.30 -4.37
N LYS A 128 34.69 -3.31 -5.22
CA LYS A 128 34.98 -1.94 -4.79
C LYS A 128 33.76 -1.28 -4.13
N ALA A 129 32.58 -1.41 -4.73
CA ALA A 129 31.35 -0.83 -4.16
C ALA A 129 31.09 -1.37 -2.74
N ASN A 130 31.30 -2.68 -2.53
CA ASN A 130 31.21 -3.29 -1.20
C ASN A 130 32.25 -2.73 -0.23
N LEU A 131 33.50 -2.53 -0.67
CA LEU A 131 34.54 -1.93 0.17
C LEU A 131 34.21 -0.48 0.53
N ILE A 132 33.65 0.30 -0.40
CA ILE A 132 33.21 1.68 -0.16
C ILE A 132 32.11 1.70 0.90
N VAL A 133 31.04 0.91 0.75
CA VAL A 133 29.95 0.86 1.74
C VAL A 133 30.46 0.41 3.10
N ARG A 134 31.31 -0.62 3.18
CA ARG A 134 31.93 -1.03 4.45
C ARG A 134 32.77 0.08 5.06
N LYS A 135 33.55 0.81 4.26
CA LYS A 135 34.36 1.90 4.77
C LYS A 135 33.52 3.07 5.27
N LEU A 136 32.40 3.37 4.60
CA LEU A 136 31.42 4.34 5.09
C LEU A 136 30.85 3.93 6.45
N GLN A 137 30.61 2.63 6.69
CA GLN A 137 30.20 2.11 8.00
C GLN A 137 31.33 2.22 9.05
N GLU A 138 32.55 1.82 8.70
CA GLU A 138 33.73 1.90 9.58
C GLU A 138 34.05 3.35 10.01
N ASP A 139 33.88 4.30 9.09
CA ASP A 139 34.09 5.72 9.35
C ASP A 139 32.89 6.38 10.04
N GLY A 140 31.81 5.63 10.30
CA GLY A 140 30.63 6.08 11.03
C GLY A 140 29.65 6.92 10.21
N ILE A 141 29.82 7.02 8.89
CA ILE A 141 28.90 7.72 7.97
C ILE A 141 27.60 6.92 7.79
N LEU A 142 27.70 5.59 7.82
CA LEU A 142 26.54 4.68 7.80
C LEU A 142 26.49 3.86 9.09
N ASP A 143 25.29 3.52 9.55
CA ASP A 143 25.11 2.54 10.62
C ASP A 143 25.24 1.08 10.11
N ASP A 144 25.11 0.11 11.01
CA ASP A 144 25.16 -1.32 10.66
C ASP A 144 24.04 -1.75 9.69
N ASN A 145 22.94 -1.00 9.63
CA ASN A 145 21.81 -1.23 8.72
C ASN A 145 21.96 -0.43 7.41
N ARG A 146 23.12 0.22 7.20
CA ARG A 146 23.45 1.05 6.04
C ARG A 146 22.65 2.33 5.94
N ILE A 147 22.02 2.77 7.02
CA ILE A 147 21.32 4.04 7.12
C ILE A 147 22.36 5.13 7.38
N ILE A 148 22.23 6.26 6.68
CA ILE A 148 23.10 7.41 6.90
C ILE A 148 22.97 7.98 8.32
N SER A 149 24.11 8.23 8.97
CA SER A 149 24.19 8.60 10.38
C SER A 149 24.03 10.11 10.60
N ASP A 150 23.66 10.48 11.82
CA ASP A 150 23.46 11.89 12.18
C ASP A 150 24.74 12.75 12.10
N ASP A 151 25.91 12.11 12.12
CA ASP A 151 27.23 12.75 12.08
C ASP A 151 27.74 12.98 10.64
N TYR A 152 26.95 12.65 9.62
CA TYR A 152 27.32 12.66 8.20
C TYR A 152 28.10 13.92 7.77
N GLU A 153 27.58 15.12 8.03
CA GLU A 153 28.18 16.39 7.60
C GLU A 153 29.58 16.60 8.18
N SER A 154 29.83 16.10 9.41
CA SER A 154 31.12 16.22 10.07
C SER A 154 32.15 15.21 9.55
N LEU A 155 31.69 14.09 9.00
CA LEU A 155 32.51 12.95 8.61
C LEU A 155 32.82 12.91 7.12
N ILE A 156 31.90 13.39 6.27
CA ILE A 156 32.02 13.24 4.81
C ILE A 156 33.29 13.88 4.24
N GLY A 157 33.67 15.07 4.71
CA GLY A 157 34.87 15.77 4.24
C GLY A 157 36.15 14.96 4.47
N LYS A 158 36.26 14.29 5.63
CA LYS A 158 37.36 13.39 5.96
C LYS A 158 37.33 12.15 5.06
N PHE A 159 36.17 11.51 4.91
CA PHE A 159 36.04 10.33 4.06
C PHE A 159 36.46 10.64 2.61
N MET A 160 36.00 11.76 2.05
CA MET A 160 36.32 12.15 0.68
C MET A 160 37.80 12.49 0.46
N SER A 161 38.49 12.98 1.49
CA SER A 161 39.90 13.39 1.38
C SER A 161 40.91 12.31 1.78
N GLU A 162 40.56 11.41 2.69
CA GLU A 162 41.45 10.39 3.23
C GLU A 162 41.07 8.97 2.76
N SER A 163 39.81 8.57 2.93
CA SER A 163 39.36 7.19 2.69
C SER A 163 39.08 6.88 1.22
N LEU A 164 38.34 7.75 0.52
CA LEU A 164 37.95 7.52 -0.88
C LEU A 164 39.15 7.38 -1.84
N PRO A 165 40.24 8.19 -1.73
CA PRO A 165 41.41 8.05 -2.62
C PRO A 165 42.06 6.67 -2.58
N GLU A 166 42.05 6.01 -1.42
CA GLU A 166 42.64 4.68 -1.25
C GLU A 166 41.77 3.58 -1.89
N LEU A 167 40.45 3.80 -1.95
CA LEU A 167 39.47 2.82 -2.43
C LEU A 167 39.17 2.93 -3.93
N ALA A 168 39.11 4.16 -4.45
CA ALA A 168 38.52 4.43 -5.76
C ALA A 168 39.42 4.01 -6.95
N GLY A 169 40.74 4.08 -6.80
CA GLY A 169 41.69 3.74 -7.88
C GLY A 169 41.40 4.51 -9.18
N ASP A 170 41.19 3.80 -10.28
CA ASP A 170 40.90 4.38 -11.60
C ASP A 170 39.54 5.09 -11.68
N ASP A 171 38.61 4.78 -10.76
CA ASP A 171 37.25 5.33 -10.72
C ASP A 171 37.18 6.65 -9.91
N MET A 172 38.33 7.23 -9.52
CA MET A 172 38.41 8.35 -8.57
C MET A 172 37.62 9.59 -9.01
N GLU A 173 37.75 10.02 -10.26
CA GLU A 173 37.11 11.25 -10.72
C GLU A 173 35.58 11.12 -10.76
N ILE A 174 35.07 9.93 -11.13
CA ILE A 174 33.62 9.69 -11.15
C ILE A 174 33.08 9.52 -9.73
N LEU A 175 33.76 8.77 -8.85
CA LEU A 175 33.32 8.58 -7.47
C LEU A 175 33.37 9.87 -6.65
N LYS A 176 34.37 10.73 -6.86
CA LYS A 176 34.43 12.07 -6.25
C LYS A 176 33.23 12.94 -6.56
N LYS A 177 32.65 12.76 -7.76
CA LYS A 177 31.52 13.54 -8.25
C LYS A 177 30.19 12.94 -7.82
N GLU A 178 30.04 11.62 -7.97
CA GLU A 178 28.73 10.96 -7.86
C GLU A 178 28.43 10.48 -6.44
N LEU A 179 29.43 10.06 -5.65
CA LEU A 179 29.19 9.53 -4.31
C LEU A 179 28.60 10.58 -3.34
N PRO A 180 29.08 11.83 -3.29
CA PRO A 180 28.45 12.86 -2.46
C PRO A 180 26.98 13.10 -2.81
N VAL A 181 26.63 13.07 -4.11
CA VAL A 181 25.24 13.25 -4.55
C VAL A 181 24.33 12.15 -4.01
N ILE A 182 24.80 10.90 -4.02
CA ILE A 182 24.06 9.74 -3.49
C ILE A 182 23.90 9.86 -1.97
N LEU A 183 24.98 10.19 -1.26
CA LEU A 183 24.95 10.33 0.19
C LEU A 183 24.10 11.52 0.64
N ASP A 184 24.20 12.68 -0.03
CA ASP A 184 23.39 13.86 0.24
C ASP A 184 21.91 13.59 -0.02
N ALA A 185 21.57 12.86 -1.08
CA ALA A 185 20.19 12.45 -1.35
C ALA A 185 19.63 11.53 -0.25
N ALA A 186 20.43 10.59 0.25
CA ALA A 186 20.03 9.72 1.36
C ALA A 186 19.89 10.50 2.68
N TRP A 187 20.81 11.43 2.95
CA TRP A 187 20.81 12.31 4.12
C TRP A 187 19.59 13.23 4.20
N ASN A 188 19.08 13.62 3.03
CA ASN A 188 17.93 14.51 2.88
C ASN A 188 16.65 13.77 2.48
N SER A 189 16.62 12.45 2.62
CA SER A 189 15.47 11.63 2.26
C SER A 189 14.23 11.89 3.13
N HIS A 190 13.09 11.46 2.60
CA HIS A 190 11.78 11.47 3.24
C HIS A 190 11.01 10.16 3.01
N PHE A 191 9.82 10.06 3.62
CA PHE A 191 8.93 8.90 3.51
C PHE A 191 8.57 8.59 2.06
N ASN A 192 8.68 7.33 1.63
CA ASN A 192 8.45 6.93 0.23
C ASN A 192 7.30 5.92 0.03
N ASP A 193 6.56 5.60 1.09
CA ASP A 193 5.49 4.59 1.11
C ASP A 193 5.88 3.20 0.59
N GLY A 194 7.12 2.75 0.82
CA GLY A 194 7.60 1.49 0.25
C GLY A 194 7.77 1.55 -1.27
N GLY A 195 8.06 2.73 -1.82
CA GLY A 195 8.32 2.94 -3.24
C GLY A 195 7.11 3.37 -4.07
N PHE A 196 5.92 3.49 -3.49
CA PHE A 196 4.77 4.09 -4.17
C PHE A 196 4.92 5.60 -4.37
N SER A 197 5.82 6.25 -3.64
CA SER A 197 6.28 7.62 -3.93
C SER A 197 7.44 7.60 -4.92
N GLN A 198 7.11 7.49 -6.21
CA GLN A 198 8.08 7.37 -7.31
C GLN A 198 8.45 8.74 -7.90
N LYS A 199 9.75 9.03 -7.99
CA LYS A 199 10.29 10.27 -8.62
C LYS A 199 10.06 10.29 -10.14
N THR A 200 10.17 9.13 -10.79
CA THR A 200 9.97 8.96 -12.24
C THR A 200 9.56 7.52 -12.54
N ARG A 201 8.81 7.26 -13.62
CA ARG A 201 8.55 5.89 -14.12
C ARG A 201 9.47 5.46 -15.25
N ALA A 202 10.34 6.34 -15.75
CA ALA A 202 11.20 6.04 -16.88
C ALA A 202 12.34 5.06 -16.54
N VAL A 203 12.75 5.00 -15.27
CA VAL A 203 13.99 4.31 -14.87
C VAL A 203 13.74 3.43 -13.63
N VAL A 204 14.27 2.20 -13.68
CA VAL A 204 14.38 1.31 -12.52
C VAL A 204 15.36 1.89 -11.51
N ASP A 205 15.00 1.85 -10.22
CA ASP A 205 15.84 2.31 -9.12
C ASP A 205 17.22 1.61 -9.19
N PRO A 206 18.34 2.37 -9.13
CA PRO A 206 19.68 1.82 -9.21
C PRO A 206 19.96 0.70 -8.21
N ARG A 207 19.35 0.73 -7.02
CA ARG A 207 19.48 -0.34 -6.01
C ARG A 207 19.00 -1.67 -6.53
N PHE A 208 17.97 -1.68 -7.38
CA PHE A 208 17.32 -2.88 -7.87
C PHE A 208 17.90 -3.38 -9.20
N GLY A 209 18.42 -2.46 -10.01
CA GLY A 209 19.10 -2.77 -11.27
C GLY A 209 18.98 -1.69 -12.34
N GLU A 210 18.67 -2.14 -13.56
CA GLU A 210 18.52 -1.31 -14.76
C GLU A 210 17.33 -1.82 -15.56
N ASN A 211 16.79 -1.00 -16.47
CA ASN A 211 15.65 -1.37 -17.32
C ASN A 211 15.87 -2.72 -18.05
N ARG A 212 17.08 -3.01 -18.53
CA ARG A 212 17.42 -4.30 -19.15
C ARG A 212 17.25 -5.52 -18.23
N HIS A 213 17.47 -5.36 -16.92
CA HIS A 213 17.28 -6.43 -15.95
C HIS A 213 15.79 -6.69 -15.72
N LEU A 214 14.96 -5.64 -15.72
CA LEU A 214 13.52 -5.75 -15.70
C LEU A 214 12.98 -6.40 -16.99
N GLU A 215 13.47 -5.98 -18.15
CA GLU A 215 13.14 -6.59 -19.45
C GLU A 215 13.46 -8.10 -19.47
N ASP A 216 14.65 -8.50 -18.98
CA ASP A 216 15.05 -9.91 -18.86
C ASP A 216 14.17 -10.71 -17.88
N LEU A 217 13.67 -10.06 -16.81
CA LEU A 217 12.75 -10.67 -15.86
C LEU A 217 11.36 -10.85 -16.50
N THR A 218 10.81 -9.83 -17.15
CA THR A 218 9.51 -9.91 -17.84
C THR A 218 9.51 -10.91 -19.00
N GLY A 219 10.68 -11.23 -19.57
CA GLY A 219 10.83 -12.33 -20.52
C GLY A 219 10.74 -13.73 -19.91
N SER A 220 10.82 -13.88 -18.59
CA SER A 220 10.79 -15.18 -17.88
C SER A 220 9.47 -15.48 -17.17
N PHE A 221 8.70 -14.45 -16.80
CA PHE A 221 7.47 -14.55 -16.02
C PHE A 221 6.34 -13.78 -16.68
N SER A 222 5.09 -14.13 -16.38
CA SER A 222 3.99 -13.20 -16.63
C SER A 222 4.05 -12.09 -15.61
N THR A 223 4.58 -10.94 -16.02
CA THR A 223 4.82 -9.84 -15.09
C THR A 223 3.65 -8.85 -15.05
N MET A 224 3.33 -8.43 -13.84
CA MET A 224 2.48 -7.30 -13.48
C MET A 224 3.36 -6.22 -12.85
N LEU A 225 3.23 -4.98 -13.30
CA LEU A 225 3.85 -3.80 -12.67
C LEU A 225 2.78 -2.86 -12.13
N ASP A 226 3.14 -2.08 -11.12
CA ASP A 226 2.32 -0.98 -10.62
C ASP A 226 2.37 0.22 -11.56
N PHE A 227 1.20 0.69 -11.99
CA PHE A 227 1.02 2.02 -12.54
C PHE A 227 0.41 2.92 -11.48
N VAL A 228 1.29 3.57 -10.73
CA VAL A 228 0.93 4.63 -9.78
C VAL A 228 0.55 5.87 -10.59
N VAL A 229 -0.72 5.94 -10.98
CA VAL A 229 -1.22 6.95 -11.93
C VAL A 229 -1.58 8.27 -11.25
N ASN A 230 -1.87 8.24 -9.95
CA ASN A 230 -2.49 9.36 -9.25
C ASN A 230 -1.48 10.42 -8.80
N HIS A 231 -0.25 10.04 -8.48
CA HIS A 231 0.69 10.91 -7.78
C HIS A 231 2.15 10.60 -8.11
N LEU A 232 3.02 11.60 -7.99
CA LEU A 232 4.49 11.49 -8.04
C LEU A 232 5.10 11.78 -6.66
N ASP A 233 6.35 11.40 -6.45
CA ASP A 233 7.12 11.85 -5.29
C ASP A 233 7.32 13.38 -5.33
N MET A 234 7.38 14.03 -4.16
CA MET A 234 7.62 15.47 -4.05
C MET A 234 8.97 15.95 -4.64
N ASP A 235 9.94 15.04 -4.80
CA ASP A 235 11.23 15.32 -5.44
C ASP A 235 11.22 15.04 -6.95
N ASN A 236 10.05 14.86 -7.58
CA ASN A 236 10.01 14.67 -9.03
C ASN A 236 10.52 15.92 -9.77
N ASP A 237 11.14 15.71 -10.93
CA ASP A 237 11.78 16.76 -11.71
C ASP A 237 10.81 17.92 -12.06
N TYR A 238 9.52 17.63 -12.30
CA TYR A 238 8.55 18.66 -12.66
C TYR A 238 8.26 19.61 -11.49
N LEU A 239 8.06 19.07 -10.29
CA LEU A 239 7.82 19.87 -9.09
C LEU A 239 9.11 20.59 -8.64
N GLU A 240 10.26 19.98 -8.84
CA GLU A 240 11.55 20.61 -8.56
C GLU A 240 11.79 21.83 -9.47
N GLU A 241 11.46 21.73 -10.76
CA GLU A 241 11.51 22.87 -11.68
C GLU A 241 10.47 23.95 -11.35
N PHE A 242 9.29 23.57 -10.83
CA PHE A 242 8.30 24.53 -10.32
C PHE A 242 8.86 25.33 -9.13
N ARG A 243 9.52 24.63 -8.20
CA ARG A 243 10.15 25.23 -7.02
C ARG A 243 11.25 26.20 -7.41
N ARG A 244 11.98 25.94 -8.50
CA ARG A 244 12.97 26.88 -9.08
C ARG A 244 12.35 28.02 -9.88
N GLY A 245 11.06 27.95 -10.20
CA GLY A 245 10.36 28.97 -11.00
C GLY A 245 10.49 28.77 -12.51
N ASN A 246 10.89 27.59 -12.97
CA ASN A 246 11.08 27.25 -14.38
C ASN A 246 9.81 26.73 -15.08
N ASN A 247 8.76 26.43 -14.31
CA ASN A 247 7.41 26.16 -14.80
C ASN A 247 6.34 26.74 -13.84
N ASP A 248 5.07 26.63 -14.21
CA ASP A 248 3.91 27.16 -13.47
C ASP A 248 3.29 26.18 -12.46
N GLY A 249 3.74 24.92 -12.44
CA GLY A 249 3.25 23.87 -11.54
C GLY A 249 1.92 23.25 -11.97
N GLU A 250 1.42 23.52 -13.18
CA GLU A 250 0.10 23.07 -13.64
C GLU A 250 -0.08 21.55 -13.65
N ALA A 251 1.00 20.77 -13.72
CA ALA A 251 0.92 19.32 -13.63
C ALA A 251 0.37 18.81 -12.28
N PHE A 252 0.31 19.66 -11.25
CA PHE A 252 -0.20 19.33 -9.92
C PHE A 252 -1.31 20.27 -9.47
N VAL A 253 -2.02 19.90 -8.41
CA VAL A 253 -3.01 20.78 -7.77
C VAL A 253 -2.31 21.58 -6.67
N ILE A 254 -1.95 22.83 -6.99
CA ILE A 254 -1.20 23.73 -6.12
C ILE A 254 -2.05 24.96 -5.77
N ILE A 255 -2.08 25.31 -4.49
CA ILE A 255 -2.70 26.54 -3.97
C ILE A 255 -1.71 27.30 -3.08
N TYR A 256 -1.92 28.61 -2.91
CA TYR A 256 -1.05 29.44 -2.07
C TYR A 256 -1.63 29.64 -0.67
N ARG A 257 -0.80 30.14 0.25
CA ARG A 257 -1.12 30.32 1.68
C ARG A 257 -2.50 30.92 1.95
N ASP A 258 -2.84 32.03 1.30
CA ASP A 258 -4.09 32.75 1.57
C ASP A 258 -5.31 31.94 1.12
N GLU A 259 -5.22 31.28 -0.03
CA GLU A 259 -6.28 30.40 -0.54
C GLU A 259 -6.43 29.16 0.34
N TYR A 260 -5.33 28.52 0.76
CA TYR A 260 -5.37 27.39 1.68
C TYR A 260 -6.06 27.76 3.00
N ARG A 261 -5.69 28.90 3.60
CA ARG A 261 -6.31 29.40 4.83
C ARG A 261 -7.81 29.65 4.65
N GLN A 262 -8.21 30.27 3.53
CA GLN A 262 -9.61 30.50 3.21
C GLN A 262 -10.39 29.19 3.06
N LEU A 263 -9.89 28.24 2.26
CA LEU A 263 -10.55 26.95 2.04
C LEU A 263 -10.65 26.09 3.31
N LYS A 264 -9.63 26.17 4.18
CA LYS A 264 -9.64 25.53 5.50
C LYS A 264 -10.70 26.15 6.40
N ALA A 265 -10.75 27.48 6.48
CA ALA A 265 -11.74 28.22 7.28
C ALA A 265 -13.19 27.96 6.82
N ASP A 266 -13.41 27.87 5.51
CA ASP A 266 -14.72 27.59 4.92
C ASP A 266 -15.14 26.10 5.03
N GLY A 267 -14.27 25.25 5.58
CA GLY A 267 -14.49 23.81 5.70
C GLY A 267 -14.57 23.09 4.35
N VAL A 268 -14.11 23.71 3.25
CA VAL A 268 -14.14 23.13 1.90
C VAL A 268 -13.25 21.90 1.82
N LEU A 269 -12.08 21.96 2.47
CA LEU A 269 -11.13 20.84 2.48
C LEU A 269 -11.71 19.58 3.15
N ASN A 270 -12.60 19.76 4.14
CA ASN A 270 -13.25 18.66 4.87
C ASN A 270 -14.31 17.91 4.04
N LYS A 271 -14.68 18.43 2.87
CA LYS A 271 -15.68 17.81 1.98
C LYS A 271 -15.10 16.73 1.08
N THR A 272 -13.78 16.59 1.03
CA THR A 272 -13.12 15.55 0.23
C THR A 272 -13.24 14.20 0.93
N PHE A 273 -13.68 13.17 0.22
CA PHE A 273 -13.72 11.82 0.79
C PHE A 273 -12.30 11.28 0.92
N ARG A 274 -11.83 11.17 2.16
CA ARG A 274 -10.57 10.48 2.44
C ARG A 274 -10.38 10.08 3.90
N PRO A 275 -9.85 8.87 4.16
CA PRO A 275 -9.46 8.45 5.50
C PRO A 275 -8.03 8.92 5.83
N ARG A 276 -7.84 10.17 6.28
CA ARG A 276 -6.57 10.63 6.90
C ARG A 276 -6.78 11.41 8.19
N PRO A 277 -5.88 11.25 9.18
CA PRO A 277 -5.88 12.08 10.39
C PRO A 277 -5.20 13.46 10.21
N PHE A 278 -4.74 13.80 8.99
CA PHE A 278 -3.89 14.97 8.73
C PHE A 278 -4.27 15.74 7.46
N PRO A 279 -3.78 16.99 7.28
CA PRO A 279 -4.28 17.85 6.22
C PRO A 279 -4.11 17.29 4.81
N LEU A 280 -5.06 17.65 3.95
CA LEU A 280 -5.14 17.17 2.56
C LEU A 280 -4.06 17.73 1.64
N PHE A 281 -3.52 18.90 1.98
CA PHE A 281 -2.43 19.52 1.26
C PHE A 281 -1.15 19.48 2.10
N THR A 282 -0.02 19.27 1.43
CA THR A 282 1.33 19.37 2.00
C THR A 282 1.95 20.72 1.65
N GLY A 283 2.50 21.40 2.65
CA GLY A 283 3.12 22.70 2.56
C GLY A 283 4.59 22.60 2.14
N MET A 284 4.98 23.41 1.16
CA MET A 284 6.33 23.54 0.63
C MET A 284 6.69 25.00 0.40
N ARG A 285 7.97 25.23 0.07
CA ARG A 285 8.46 26.52 -0.42
C ARG A 285 9.07 26.35 -1.80
N LYS A 286 8.90 27.39 -2.62
CA LYS A 286 9.80 27.64 -3.75
C LYS A 286 11.21 27.88 -3.23
N TYR A 287 12.21 27.69 -4.07
CA TYR A 287 13.55 28.13 -3.72
C TYR A 287 13.61 29.66 -3.67
N PRO A 288 14.40 30.24 -2.76
CA PRO A 288 14.59 31.68 -2.69
C PRO A 288 15.18 32.21 -3.99
N VAL A 289 14.83 33.45 -4.34
CA VAL A 289 15.35 34.12 -5.56
C VAL A 289 16.87 34.31 -5.40
N THR A 290 17.59 34.10 -6.49
CA THR A 290 19.03 33.91 -6.52
C THR A 290 19.83 35.21 -6.49
N ASP A 291 21.14 35.10 -6.22
CA ASP A 291 22.10 36.15 -6.55
C ASP A 291 22.29 36.30 -8.07
N LEU A 292 23.15 37.25 -8.51
CA LEU A 292 23.41 37.52 -9.94
C LEU A 292 23.96 36.32 -10.72
N ASP A 293 24.49 35.29 -10.03
CA ASP A 293 25.06 34.07 -10.62
C ASP A 293 24.03 32.90 -10.64
N GLY A 294 22.81 33.12 -10.15
CA GLY A 294 21.78 32.09 -10.16
C GLY A 294 21.88 31.09 -8.99
N LYS A 295 22.67 31.38 -7.94
CA LYS A 295 22.76 30.51 -6.76
C LYS A 295 21.60 30.79 -5.80
N CYS A 296 20.86 29.75 -5.42
CA CYS A 296 19.87 29.84 -4.34
C CYS A 296 20.59 29.95 -2.99
N LEU A 297 20.07 30.80 -2.11
CA LEU A 297 20.59 30.90 -0.75
C LEU A 297 20.38 29.59 0.01
N THR A 298 21.38 29.14 0.76
CA THR A 298 21.22 28.04 1.73
C THR A 298 20.31 28.47 2.89
N PRO A 299 19.76 27.54 3.69
CA PRO A 299 18.99 27.89 4.88
C PRO A 299 19.73 28.84 5.85
N ASP A 300 21.05 28.67 5.99
CA ASP A 300 21.89 29.55 6.81
C ASP A 300 22.04 30.94 6.18
N GLU A 301 22.30 31.01 4.87
CA GLU A 301 22.37 32.28 4.14
C GLU A 301 21.03 33.04 4.20
N CYS A 302 19.89 32.33 4.16
CA CYS A 302 18.57 32.92 4.35
C CYS A 302 18.36 33.49 5.76
N ALA A 303 18.83 32.78 6.80
CA ALA A 303 18.71 33.25 8.17
C ALA A 303 19.53 34.54 8.40
N VAL A 304 20.73 34.60 7.82
CA VAL A 304 21.56 35.82 7.83
C VAL A 304 20.86 36.99 7.13
N GLU A 305 20.23 36.74 5.98
CA GLU A 305 19.51 37.79 5.25
C GLU A 305 18.28 38.28 6.03
N MET A 306 17.51 37.38 6.63
CA MET A 306 16.36 37.76 7.47
C MET A 306 16.81 38.64 8.66
N ASN A 307 17.96 38.33 9.28
CA ASN A 307 18.54 39.17 10.32
C ASN A 307 18.91 40.59 9.84
N ARG A 308 19.33 40.75 8.58
CA ARG A 308 19.54 42.09 8.00
C ARG A 308 18.23 42.87 7.88
N ILE A 309 17.14 42.21 7.51
CA ILE A 309 15.80 42.83 7.45
C ILE A 309 15.32 43.23 8.84
N PHE A 310 15.49 42.38 9.87
CA PHE A 310 15.18 42.75 11.25
C PHE A 310 15.98 43.98 11.70
N THR A 311 17.29 43.99 11.43
CA THR A 311 18.16 45.14 11.77
C THR A 311 17.71 46.42 11.05
N ALA A 312 17.29 46.33 9.79
CA ALA A 312 16.78 47.46 9.02
C ALA A 312 15.45 48.02 9.54
N ASN A 313 14.73 47.26 10.36
CA ASN A 313 13.47 47.63 11.03
C ASN A 313 13.65 47.92 12.53
N ASP A 314 14.87 48.32 12.94
CA ASP A 314 15.23 48.67 14.32
C ASP A 314 15.02 47.53 15.35
N LEU A 315 15.19 46.27 14.92
CA LEU A 315 15.20 45.09 15.77
C LEU A 315 16.61 44.49 15.90
N GLU A 316 16.90 43.84 17.02
CA GLU A 316 18.16 43.13 17.23
C GLU A 316 18.21 41.83 16.41
N PRO A 317 19.38 41.38 15.95
CA PRO A 317 19.49 40.07 15.30
C PRO A 317 19.06 38.92 16.23
N LEU A 318 18.32 37.95 15.68
CA LEU A 318 17.95 36.71 16.35
C LEU A 318 18.99 35.60 16.11
N ASP A 319 18.98 34.57 16.95
CA ASP A 319 19.74 33.34 16.71
C ASP A 319 19.24 32.67 15.42
N GLU A 320 20.15 32.30 14.52
CA GLU A 320 19.82 31.75 13.21
C GLU A 320 18.99 30.46 13.32
N ARG A 321 19.16 29.67 14.40
CA ARG A 321 18.36 28.46 14.66
C ARG A 321 16.88 28.78 14.87
N LEU A 322 16.57 29.90 15.54
CA LEU A 322 15.19 30.37 15.70
C LEU A 322 14.60 30.82 14.35
N ILE A 323 15.38 31.56 13.54
CA ILE A 323 14.91 32.03 12.24
C ILE A 323 14.66 30.86 11.28
N ARG A 324 15.55 29.86 11.25
CA ARG A 324 15.37 28.65 10.45
C ARG A 324 14.13 27.88 10.90
N PHE A 325 13.88 27.78 12.20
CA PHE A 325 12.64 27.20 12.71
C PHE A 325 11.39 27.98 12.26
N MET A 326 11.42 29.31 12.30
CA MET A 326 10.33 30.14 11.77
C MET A 326 10.03 29.83 10.30
N SER A 327 11.05 29.48 9.49
CA SER A 327 10.86 29.12 8.08
C SER A 327 10.08 27.82 7.84
N ILE A 328 10.11 26.89 8.79
CA ILE A 328 9.36 25.62 8.76
C ILE A 328 8.15 25.62 9.70
N TYR A 329 7.87 26.72 10.40
CA TYR A 329 6.79 26.82 11.38
C TYR A 329 5.44 26.36 10.82
N PHE A 330 5.10 26.77 9.59
CA PHE A 330 3.84 26.39 8.93
C PHE A 330 3.69 24.86 8.71
N LYS A 331 4.81 24.14 8.59
CA LYS A 331 4.82 22.67 8.49
C LYS A 331 4.51 22.00 9.82
N ILE A 332 5.10 22.52 10.89
CA ILE A 332 4.95 22.01 12.26
C ILE A 332 3.55 22.34 12.80
N GLU A 333 3.06 23.53 12.48
CA GLU A 333 1.70 23.99 12.78
C GLU A 333 0.68 22.99 12.19
N ASN A 334 0.80 22.62 10.92
CA ASN A 334 -0.24 21.85 10.23
C ASN A 334 0.06 20.34 10.09
N ASP A 335 0.88 19.74 10.96
CA ASP A 335 1.28 18.32 10.87
C ASP A 335 1.59 17.87 9.42
N GLN A 336 2.43 18.64 8.72
CA GLN A 336 2.67 18.49 7.27
C GLN A 336 3.70 17.43 6.92
N GLY A 337 4.36 16.86 7.94
CA GLY A 337 5.41 15.87 7.78
C GLY A 337 6.75 16.52 7.53
N LEU A 338 7.72 16.23 8.39
CA LEU A 338 9.05 16.83 8.31
C LEU A 338 10.00 15.93 7.51
N THR A 339 10.71 16.53 6.55
CA THR A 339 11.86 15.88 5.90
C THR A 339 13.01 15.69 6.89
N SER A 340 14.07 14.98 6.48
CA SER A 340 15.26 14.86 7.32
C SER A 340 15.93 16.22 7.61
N GLU A 341 15.93 17.13 6.63
CA GLU A 341 16.41 18.51 6.83
C GLU A 341 15.53 19.31 7.80
N ASP A 342 14.20 19.25 7.64
CA ASP A 342 13.26 19.93 8.53
C ASP A 342 13.44 19.46 9.99
N LYS A 343 13.67 18.16 10.22
CA LYS A 343 13.92 17.60 11.56
C LYS A 343 15.20 18.15 12.17
N ARG A 344 16.27 18.32 11.38
CA ARG A 344 17.52 18.92 11.87
C ARG A 344 17.30 20.38 12.25
N ILE A 345 16.52 21.13 11.47
CA ILE A 345 16.11 22.50 11.81
C ILE A 345 15.32 22.52 13.14
N PHE A 346 14.35 21.63 13.31
CA PHE A 346 13.56 21.50 14.55
C PHE A 346 14.46 21.19 15.75
N ASN A 347 15.33 20.19 15.64
CA ASN A 347 16.22 19.77 16.71
C ASN A 347 17.21 20.88 17.11
N ALA A 348 17.74 21.61 16.13
CA ALA A 348 18.63 22.75 16.39
C ALA A 348 17.90 23.87 17.16
N PHE A 349 16.62 24.10 16.87
CA PHE A 349 15.79 25.04 17.62
C PHE A 349 15.49 24.56 19.06
N GLU A 350 15.19 23.28 19.27
CA GLU A 350 15.02 22.74 20.63
C GLU A 350 16.32 22.87 21.44
N GLN A 351 17.47 22.65 20.81
CA GLN A 351 18.77 22.90 21.44
C GLN A 351 18.94 24.39 21.83
N TYR A 352 18.59 25.30 20.93
CA TYR A 352 18.59 26.74 21.22
C TYR A 352 17.68 27.09 22.40
N ALA A 353 16.46 26.56 22.44
CA ALA A 353 15.52 26.80 23.54
C ALA A 353 16.08 26.29 24.88
N ALA A 354 16.70 25.11 24.89
CA ALA A 354 17.35 24.55 26.07
C ALA A 354 18.53 25.42 26.56
N GLU A 355 19.36 25.95 25.64
CA GLU A 355 20.44 26.90 25.96
C GLU A 355 19.91 28.20 26.58
N LYS A 356 18.72 28.65 26.17
CA LYS A 356 18.00 29.79 26.74
C LYS A 356 17.21 29.45 28.01
N LYS A 357 17.18 28.18 28.43
CA LYS A 357 16.42 27.67 29.57
C LYS A 357 14.90 27.89 29.44
N ILE A 358 14.39 27.81 28.21
CA ILE A 358 12.97 27.87 27.92
C ILE A 358 12.45 26.43 27.88
N ASP A 359 11.38 26.16 28.64
CA ASP A 359 10.72 24.84 28.66
C ASP A 359 9.70 24.76 27.52
N THR A 360 10.05 24.02 26.48
CA THR A 360 9.24 23.81 25.29
C THR A 360 8.28 22.63 25.42
N SER A 361 8.29 21.88 26.54
CA SER A 361 7.52 20.64 26.67
C SER A 361 6.00 20.83 26.48
N ALA A 362 5.47 21.99 26.86
CA ALA A 362 4.06 22.35 26.68
C ALA A 362 3.73 22.89 25.27
N PHE A 363 4.74 23.21 24.45
CA PHE A 363 4.57 23.74 23.10
C PHE A 363 4.14 22.67 22.10
N TRP A 364 4.41 21.40 22.43
CA TRP A 364 4.33 20.30 21.48
C TRP A 364 3.25 19.29 21.80
N GLU A 365 2.71 18.68 20.76
CA GLU A 365 1.96 17.43 20.79
C GLU A 365 2.58 16.41 19.80
N ASP A 366 2.18 15.14 19.89
CA ASP A 366 2.68 14.11 18.98
C ASP A 366 1.96 14.16 17.63
N SER A 367 2.76 14.17 16.56
CA SER A 367 2.25 14.06 15.17
C SER A 367 1.40 12.80 15.00
N GLN A 368 0.33 12.93 14.22
CA GLN A 368 -0.54 11.81 13.85
C GLN A 368 -0.02 11.05 12.62
N ILE A 369 1.04 11.54 11.95
CA ILE A 369 1.46 11.05 10.62
C ILE A 369 2.86 10.48 10.63
N GLN A 370 3.74 11.05 11.44
CA GLN A 370 5.15 10.68 11.47
C GLN A 370 5.54 10.39 12.91
N ALA A 371 5.93 9.14 13.15
CA ALA A 371 6.39 8.71 14.45
C ALA A 371 7.58 9.58 14.90
N ARG A 372 7.59 9.96 16.18
CA ARG A 372 8.64 10.78 16.81
C ARG A 372 8.73 12.22 16.28
N GLN A 373 7.77 12.68 15.47
CA GLN A 373 7.65 14.08 15.09
C GLN A 373 6.76 14.82 16.09
N LYS A 374 7.13 16.06 16.41
CA LYS A 374 6.34 16.98 17.22
C LYS A 374 5.62 17.99 16.35
N VAL A 375 4.41 18.37 16.75
CA VAL A 375 3.61 19.43 16.13
C VAL A 375 3.15 20.44 17.18
N ILE A 376 2.64 21.58 16.76
CA ILE A 376 2.28 22.67 17.68
C ILE A 376 1.05 22.30 18.50
N ASN A 377 1.14 22.43 19.82
CA ASN A 377 0.00 22.46 20.71
C ASN A 377 -0.70 23.82 20.60
N TYR A 378 -1.68 23.93 19.70
CA TYR A 378 -2.40 25.17 19.43
C TYR A 378 -3.11 25.79 20.63
N LYS A 379 -3.43 25.00 21.67
CA LYS A 379 -4.00 25.55 22.92
C LYS A 379 -2.98 26.38 23.69
N ARG A 380 -1.70 26.05 23.55
CA ARG A 380 -0.59 26.74 24.22
C ARG A 380 0.06 27.80 23.33
N LEU A 381 0.26 27.47 22.06
CA LEU A 381 0.91 28.30 21.05
C LEU A 381 -0.02 28.42 19.82
N PRO A 382 -0.96 29.37 19.82
CA PRO A 382 -1.92 29.51 18.72
C PRO A 382 -1.30 30.02 17.42
N ASP A 383 -0.21 30.79 17.50
CA ASP A 383 0.45 31.43 16.37
C ASP A 383 1.93 31.77 16.65
N MET A 384 2.59 32.35 15.65
CA MET A 384 4.01 32.74 15.74
C MET A 384 4.24 33.94 16.67
N GLU A 385 3.24 34.81 16.86
CA GLU A 385 3.35 35.92 17.82
C GLU A 385 3.47 35.38 19.25
N ALA A 386 2.62 34.41 19.61
CA ALA A 386 2.69 33.71 20.89
C ALA A 386 4.04 33.00 21.09
N LEU A 387 4.61 32.42 20.01
CA LEU A 387 5.95 31.86 20.07
C LEU A 387 7.01 32.94 20.40
N MET A 388 6.94 34.12 19.75
CA MET A 388 7.89 35.21 20.05
C MET A 388 7.79 35.65 21.51
N GLU A 389 6.57 35.76 22.05
CA GLU A 389 6.33 36.16 23.45
C GLU A 389 6.94 35.17 24.45
N GLU A 390 6.82 33.86 24.21
CA GLU A 390 7.43 32.83 25.08
C GLU A 390 8.97 32.92 25.12
N PHE A 391 9.58 33.45 24.05
CA PHE A 391 11.02 33.74 24.00
C PHE A 391 11.38 35.15 24.52
N GLY A 392 10.40 35.92 25.00
CA GLY A 392 10.59 37.30 25.46
C GLY A 392 10.93 38.29 24.34
N LEU A 393 10.54 37.96 23.10
CA LEU A 393 10.80 38.74 21.90
C LEU A 393 9.60 39.62 21.53
N SER A 394 9.85 40.67 20.73
CA SER A 394 8.78 41.53 20.23
C SER A 394 7.93 40.80 19.18
N ILE A 395 6.61 40.92 19.26
CA ILE A 395 5.69 40.39 18.22
C ILE A 395 5.99 40.93 16.80
N LYS A 396 6.66 42.08 16.70
CA LYS A 396 7.12 42.65 15.42
C LYS A 396 8.02 41.71 14.61
N TYR A 397 8.76 40.81 15.26
CA TYR A 397 9.55 39.80 14.54
C TYR A 397 8.64 38.89 13.72
N ALA A 398 7.49 38.47 14.26
CA ALA A 398 6.52 37.66 13.54
C ALA A 398 5.92 38.43 12.37
N ASP A 399 5.51 39.70 12.57
CA ASP A 399 4.98 40.55 11.49
C ASP A 399 5.97 40.72 10.33
N ILE A 400 7.22 41.08 10.63
CA ILE A 400 8.26 41.27 9.61
C ILE A 400 8.55 39.95 8.91
N PHE A 401 8.72 38.87 9.66
CA PHE A 401 8.96 37.55 9.09
C PHE A 401 7.83 37.13 8.14
N MET A 402 6.57 37.32 8.53
CA MET A 402 5.42 36.95 7.70
C MET A 402 5.30 37.77 6.41
N ASN A 403 5.79 39.02 6.42
CA ASN A 403 5.80 39.91 5.26
C ASN A 403 6.99 39.65 4.31
N ASP A 404 8.16 39.32 4.83
CA ASP A 404 9.40 39.19 4.05
C ASP A 404 9.83 37.73 3.79
N SER A 405 9.24 36.74 4.48
CA SER A 405 9.65 35.32 4.35
C SER A 405 9.55 34.79 2.93
N ASP A 406 8.53 35.15 2.16
CA ASP A 406 8.39 34.71 0.76
C ASP A 406 9.54 35.21 -0.12
N HIS A 407 10.10 36.39 0.19
CA HIS A 407 11.24 36.94 -0.52
C HIS A 407 12.54 36.24 -0.12
N VAL A 408 12.73 35.97 1.17
CA VAL A 408 14.00 35.44 1.73
C VAL A 408 14.09 33.92 1.64
N PHE A 409 13.02 33.20 1.96
CA PHE A 409 12.97 31.73 2.01
C PHE A 409 12.26 31.12 0.81
N GLY A 410 11.72 31.96 -0.09
CA GLY A 410 10.88 31.54 -1.19
C GLY A 410 9.42 31.36 -0.78
N ARG A 411 8.55 31.58 -1.76
CA ARG A 411 7.11 31.64 -1.58
C ARG A 411 6.52 30.31 -1.10
N GLU A 412 5.70 30.37 -0.07
CA GLU A 412 4.94 29.21 0.44
C GLU A 412 3.85 28.78 -0.54
N PHE A 413 3.74 27.48 -0.78
CA PHE A 413 2.64 26.87 -1.52
C PHE A 413 2.24 25.54 -0.90
N TYR A 414 1.04 25.09 -1.22
CA TYR A 414 0.43 23.88 -0.69
C TYR A 414 0.01 23.01 -1.87
N ILE A 415 0.50 21.77 -1.90
CA ILE A 415 0.23 20.81 -2.97
C ILE A 415 -0.71 19.72 -2.48
N TYR A 416 -1.66 19.30 -3.31
CA TYR A 416 -2.65 18.29 -2.97
C TYR A 416 -1.98 16.91 -2.83
N THR A 417 -2.19 16.22 -1.70
CA THR A 417 -1.55 14.93 -1.43
C THR A 417 -2.54 13.89 -0.90
N THR A 418 -3.08 13.05 -1.78
CA THR A 418 -4.10 12.00 -1.51
C THR A 418 -3.53 10.73 -0.86
N PHE A 419 -2.24 10.61 -0.50
CA PHE A 419 -1.74 9.39 0.19
C PHE A 419 -0.84 9.68 1.40
N SER A 420 0.39 10.13 1.19
CA SER A 420 1.30 10.63 2.23
C SER A 420 1.51 12.13 2.08
N GLU A 421 2.36 12.71 2.91
CA GLU A 421 2.90 14.05 2.72
C GLU A 421 3.81 14.16 1.49
N SER A 422 4.38 13.04 1.04
CA SER A 422 5.38 12.94 -0.02
C SER A 422 4.84 12.57 -1.40
N GLN A 423 3.53 12.32 -1.51
CA GLN A 423 2.86 11.89 -2.72
C GLN A 423 2.02 13.04 -3.30
N ALA A 424 2.61 13.77 -4.24
CA ALA A 424 2.03 14.91 -4.95
C ALA A 424 1.05 14.46 -6.04
N ASP A 425 -0.23 14.80 -5.90
CA ASP A 425 -1.27 14.38 -6.84
C ASP A 425 -1.19 15.11 -8.19
N VAL A 426 -1.15 14.32 -9.25
CA VAL A 426 -1.16 14.82 -10.63
C VAL A 426 -2.54 15.42 -10.94
N ASN A 427 -2.54 16.56 -11.61
CA ASN A 427 -3.74 17.29 -11.98
C ASN A 427 -4.18 16.94 -13.42
N PRO A 428 -5.14 16.02 -13.63
CA PRO A 428 -5.56 15.66 -14.99
C PRO A 428 -6.30 16.79 -15.71
N LEU A 429 -6.75 17.84 -14.99
CA LEU A 429 -7.51 18.96 -15.57
C LEU A 429 -6.64 19.84 -16.47
N THR A 430 -5.32 19.82 -16.29
CA THR A 430 -4.35 20.60 -17.07
C THR A 430 -3.77 19.77 -18.21
N LEU A 431 -3.14 20.43 -19.19
CA LEU A 431 -2.53 19.70 -20.31
C LEU A 431 -1.27 18.97 -19.83
N ASP A 432 -0.50 19.58 -18.94
CA ASP A 432 0.76 19.03 -18.42
C ASP A 432 0.53 17.80 -17.55
N GLY A 433 -0.45 17.83 -16.65
CA GLY A 433 -0.77 16.66 -15.83
C GLY A 433 -1.35 15.52 -16.67
N PHE A 434 -2.15 15.82 -17.69
CA PHE A 434 -2.59 14.81 -18.67
C PHE A 434 -1.41 14.22 -19.46
N ASN A 435 -0.47 15.05 -19.94
CA ASN A 435 0.71 14.59 -20.65
C ASN A 435 1.56 13.67 -19.77
N MET A 436 1.78 14.06 -18.51
CA MET A 436 2.53 13.28 -17.52
C MET A 436 1.92 11.88 -17.34
N ILE A 437 0.60 11.77 -17.15
CA ILE A 437 -0.10 10.47 -17.06
C ILE A 437 0.13 9.60 -18.30
N VAL A 438 0.07 10.20 -19.49
CA VAL A 438 0.24 9.48 -20.76
C VAL A 438 1.69 9.03 -20.97
N GLU A 439 2.67 9.90 -20.68
CA GLU A 439 4.10 9.58 -20.76
C GLU A 439 4.49 8.45 -19.80
N ASP A 440 4.01 8.54 -18.57
CA ASP A 440 4.23 7.53 -17.53
C ASP A 440 3.68 6.16 -17.92
N LEU A 441 2.49 6.12 -18.51
CA LEU A 441 1.93 4.88 -19.08
C LEU A 441 2.88 4.28 -20.13
N PHE A 442 3.39 5.08 -21.06
CA PHE A 442 4.28 4.59 -22.10
C PHE A 442 5.66 4.18 -21.58
N HIS A 443 6.18 4.83 -20.54
CA HIS A 443 7.39 4.40 -19.86
C HIS A 443 7.24 3.00 -19.26
N LEU A 444 6.14 2.75 -18.56
CA LEU A 444 5.86 1.43 -18.00
C LEU A 444 5.63 0.38 -19.09
N LEU A 445 4.81 0.68 -20.11
CA LEU A 445 4.57 -0.23 -21.24
C LEU A 445 5.83 -0.54 -22.08
N SER A 446 6.89 0.27 -21.95
CA SER A 446 8.19 0.04 -22.57
C SER A 446 9.11 -0.87 -21.76
N SER A 447 8.71 -1.31 -20.55
CA SER A 447 9.55 -2.06 -19.61
C SER A 447 9.69 -3.56 -19.92
N GLY A 448 9.45 -3.97 -21.16
CA GLY A 448 9.53 -5.35 -21.63
C GLY A 448 8.18 -5.99 -21.94
N SER A 449 8.06 -7.29 -21.70
CA SER A 449 6.88 -8.10 -22.05
C SER A 449 5.88 -8.14 -20.88
N LEU A 450 5.12 -7.06 -20.68
CA LEU A 450 4.14 -6.97 -19.61
C LEU A 450 2.85 -7.75 -19.92
N THR A 451 2.49 -8.65 -19.01
CA THR A 451 1.21 -9.37 -19.05
C THR A 451 0.11 -8.55 -18.41
N MET A 452 0.42 -7.83 -17.31
CA MET A 452 -0.58 -7.06 -16.58
C MET A 452 -0.01 -5.74 -16.07
N MET A 453 -0.90 -4.85 -15.66
CA MET A 453 -0.59 -3.59 -15.01
C MET A 453 -1.60 -3.36 -13.87
N ARG A 454 -1.12 -3.26 -12.63
CA ARG A 454 -1.95 -2.91 -11.47
C ARG A 454 -2.15 -1.39 -11.49
N MET A 455 -3.39 -0.96 -11.64
CA MET A 455 -3.80 0.43 -11.70
C MET A 455 -3.96 0.93 -10.26
N ASP A 456 -2.86 1.37 -9.65
CA ASP A 456 -2.82 1.81 -8.26
C ASP A 456 -3.59 3.12 -8.08
N ALA A 457 -4.39 3.19 -7.02
CA ALA A 457 -5.20 4.37 -6.67
C ALA A 457 -6.05 4.93 -7.83
N ILE A 458 -6.38 4.11 -8.83
CA ILE A 458 -6.96 4.58 -10.10
C ILE A 458 -8.29 5.31 -9.92
N LYS A 459 -9.07 4.97 -8.90
CA LYS A 459 -10.34 5.61 -8.55
C LYS A 459 -10.20 7.03 -8.00
N TYR A 460 -8.98 7.44 -7.66
CA TYR A 460 -8.65 8.78 -7.22
C TYR A 460 -8.18 9.69 -8.37
N LEU A 461 -8.05 9.19 -9.61
CA LEU A 461 -7.42 9.89 -10.73
C LEU A 461 -7.91 11.32 -11.01
N TRP A 462 -9.17 11.65 -10.69
CA TRP A 462 -9.75 12.97 -10.98
C TRP A 462 -9.95 13.81 -9.72
N LYS A 463 -9.48 15.06 -9.75
CA LYS A 463 -9.42 15.96 -8.60
C LYS A 463 -10.08 17.29 -8.87
N GLU A 464 -11.02 17.66 -8.00
CA GLU A 464 -11.56 19.00 -7.92
C GLU A 464 -11.69 19.40 -6.44
N ILE A 465 -11.15 20.55 -6.07
CA ILE A 465 -11.16 21.02 -4.69
C ILE A 465 -12.61 21.13 -4.19
N GLY A 466 -12.90 20.51 -3.04
CA GLY A 466 -14.22 20.51 -2.42
C GLY A 466 -15.20 19.44 -2.94
N LYS A 467 -14.79 18.58 -3.87
CA LYS A 467 -15.57 17.40 -4.31
C LYS A 467 -15.07 16.12 -3.63
N LYS A 468 -15.82 15.02 -3.83
CA LYS A 468 -15.52 13.68 -3.29
C LYS A 468 -14.15 13.16 -3.74
N ASN A 469 -13.75 13.40 -4.99
CA ASN A 469 -12.46 13.00 -5.59
C ASN A 469 -12.15 11.49 -5.49
N PHE A 470 -13.20 10.66 -5.43
CA PHE A 470 -13.11 9.22 -5.43
C PHE A 470 -14.29 8.63 -6.21
N ASP A 471 -13.98 7.80 -7.21
CA ASP A 471 -14.95 7.14 -8.11
C ASP A 471 -15.91 8.15 -8.79
N MET A 472 -15.35 9.26 -9.28
CA MET A 472 -16.08 10.27 -10.03
C MET A 472 -16.39 9.81 -11.46
N GLU A 473 -17.48 10.32 -12.05
CA GLU A 473 -17.85 10.01 -13.44
C GLU A 473 -16.74 10.44 -14.42
N GLU A 474 -16.18 11.62 -14.21
CA GLU A 474 -15.08 12.17 -15.00
C GLU A 474 -13.83 11.31 -14.89
N GLY A 475 -13.49 10.88 -13.68
CA GLY A 475 -12.41 9.92 -13.43
C GLY A 475 -12.64 8.60 -14.18
N ASN A 476 -13.85 8.05 -14.11
CA ASN A 476 -14.19 6.80 -14.81
C ASN A 476 -14.08 6.93 -16.35
N LYS A 477 -14.42 8.09 -16.94
CA LYS A 477 -14.19 8.36 -18.37
C LYS A 477 -12.70 8.43 -18.71
N LEU A 478 -11.87 9.03 -17.86
CA LEU A 478 -10.41 9.07 -18.09
C LEU A 478 -9.77 7.68 -17.94
N ILE A 479 -10.25 6.86 -17.01
CA ILE A 479 -9.88 5.44 -16.90
C ILE A 479 -10.25 4.68 -18.19
N GLU A 480 -11.43 4.95 -18.76
CA GLU A 480 -11.82 4.38 -20.06
C GLU A 480 -10.88 4.80 -21.19
N VAL A 481 -10.40 6.06 -21.20
CA VAL A 481 -9.38 6.53 -22.15
C VAL A 481 -8.08 5.71 -22.02
N ILE A 482 -7.55 5.58 -20.80
CA ILE A 482 -6.30 4.82 -20.53
C ILE A 482 -6.46 3.36 -20.96
N ARG A 483 -7.55 2.70 -20.56
CA ARG A 483 -7.82 1.30 -20.91
C ARG A 483 -7.99 1.10 -22.41
N THR A 484 -8.68 2.02 -23.08
CA THR A 484 -8.87 1.97 -24.53
C THR A 484 -7.52 2.16 -25.23
N LEU A 485 -6.68 3.08 -24.75
CA LEU A 485 -5.34 3.27 -25.26
C LEU A 485 -4.49 2.00 -25.10
N MET A 486 -4.48 1.39 -23.92
CA MET A 486 -3.79 0.12 -23.67
C MET A 486 -4.26 -0.98 -24.63
N LYS A 487 -5.56 -1.12 -24.87
CA LYS A 487 -6.12 -2.09 -25.85
C LYS A 487 -5.61 -1.86 -27.27
N ILE A 488 -5.32 -0.61 -27.65
CA ILE A 488 -4.79 -0.27 -28.97
C ILE A 488 -3.29 -0.55 -29.05
N VAL A 489 -2.51 -0.06 -28.08
CA VAL A 489 -1.04 -0.02 -28.18
C VAL A 489 -0.35 -1.25 -27.57
N SER A 490 -1.00 -1.90 -26.60
CA SER A 490 -0.48 -3.09 -25.91
C SER A 490 -1.62 -4.04 -25.51
N PRO A 491 -2.34 -4.64 -26.47
CA PRO A 491 -3.53 -5.44 -26.21
C PRO A 491 -3.29 -6.64 -25.27
N SER A 492 -2.06 -7.16 -25.21
CA SER A 492 -1.66 -8.26 -24.34
C SER A 492 -1.43 -7.86 -22.88
N THR A 493 -1.47 -6.55 -22.55
CA THR A 493 -1.28 -6.05 -21.19
C THR A 493 -2.64 -5.78 -20.55
N LEU A 494 -2.99 -6.57 -19.53
CA LEU A 494 -4.29 -6.55 -18.89
C LEU A 494 -4.29 -5.60 -17.66
N PRO A 495 -5.22 -4.62 -17.58
CA PRO A 495 -5.33 -3.77 -16.42
C PRO A 495 -6.01 -4.52 -15.26
N LEU A 496 -5.45 -4.42 -14.06
CA LEU A 496 -6.06 -4.85 -12.81
C LEU A 496 -6.33 -3.61 -11.97
N ASP A 497 -7.58 -3.38 -11.57
CA ASP A 497 -7.90 -2.28 -10.67
C ASP A 497 -7.61 -2.70 -9.23
N GLU A 498 -6.81 -1.93 -8.53
CA GLU A 498 -6.74 -2.12 -7.09
C GLU A 498 -7.86 -1.36 -6.39
N ILE A 499 -8.66 -2.13 -5.64
CA ILE A 499 -9.80 -1.64 -4.88
C ILE A 499 -9.78 -2.36 -3.53
N ASN A 500 -9.17 -1.73 -2.53
CA ASN A 500 -9.21 -2.23 -1.15
C ASN A 500 -10.54 -1.85 -0.48
N SER A 501 -11.59 -2.61 -0.78
CA SER A 501 -12.95 -2.43 -0.25
C SER A 501 -13.61 -3.79 0.02
N PRO A 502 -14.73 -3.85 0.76
CA PRO A 502 -15.50 -5.08 0.91
C PRO A 502 -15.84 -5.69 -0.46
N ASP A 503 -15.79 -7.02 -0.57
CA ASP A 503 -15.97 -7.70 -1.86
C ASP A 503 -17.27 -7.31 -2.60
N PRO A 504 -18.44 -7.14 -1.96
CA PRO A 504 -19.64 -6.60 -2.62
C PRO A 504 -19.43 -5.27 -3.35
N VAL A 505 -18.61 -4.38 -2.77
CA VAL A 505 -18.26 -3.09 -3.37
C VAL A 505 -17.36 -3.32 -4.58
N VAL A 506 -16.36 -4.20 -4.47
CA VAL A 506 -15.46 -4.58 -5.58
C VAL A 506 -16.26 -5.17 -6.75
N TYR A 507 -17.16 -6.11 -6.48
CA TYR A 507 -18.08 -6.67 -7.48
C TYR A 507 -18.95 -5.59 -8.14
N SER A 508 -19.45 -4.65 -7.34
CA SER A 508 -20.20 -3.51 -7.84
C SER A 508 -19.34 -2.57 -8.71
N MET A 509 -18.04 -2.43 -8.45
CA MET A 509 -17.17 -1.59 -9.28
C MET A 509 -16.73 -2.33 -10.56
N ALA A 510 -16.74 -3.65 -10.53
CA ALA A 510 -16.32 -4.53 -11.62
C ALA A 510 -17.48 -5.19 -12.38
N ARG A 511 -18.68 -4.57 -12.42
CA ARG A 511 -19.87 -5.11 -13.12
C ARG A 511 -19.62 -5.38 -14.61
N ASP A 512 -18.76 -4.57 -15.22
CA ASP A 512 -18.36 -4.69 -16.62
C ASP A 512 -17.24 -5.73 -16.83
N GLY A 513 -16.82 -6.41 -15.75
CA GLY A 513 -15.79 -7.44 -15.73
C GLY A 513 -14.38 -6.90 -15.54
N GLY A 514 -13.39 -7.77 -15.70
CA GLY A 514 -11.96 -7.43 -15.61
C GLY A 514 -11.23 -8.22 -14.54
N PHE A 515 -10.29 -7.57 -13.85
CA PHE A 515 -9.43 -8.17 -12.83
C PHE A 515 -9.38 -7.27 -11.59
N ALA A 516 -9.48 -7.88 -10.41
CA ALA A 516 -9.37 -7.18 -9.13
C ALA A 516 -8.84 -8.12 -8.05
N TYR A 517 -8.19 -7.57 -7.02
CA TYR A 517 -7.87 -8.31 -5.80
C TYR A 517 -9.13 -8.50 -4.93
N LEU A 518 -9.25 -9.66 -4.29
CA LEU A 518 -10.23 -9.90 -3.23
C LEU A 518 -9.55 -9.99 -1.87
N PHE A 519 -9.78 -8.98 -1.05
CA PHE A 519 -9.17 -8.89 0.27
C PHE A 519 -9.97 -9.62 1.36
N GLY A 520 -11.19 -10.07 1.11
CA GLY A 520 -12.02 -10.76 2.10
C GLY A 520 -11.34 -11.99 2.73
N GLN A 521 -10.62 -12.78 1.94
CA GLN A 521 -9.95 -14.01 2.41
C GLN A 521 -8.75 -13.75 3.31
N VAL A 522 -8.07 -12.62 3.13
CA VAL A 522 -6.82 -12.25 3.86
C VAL A 522 -6.98 -12.43 5.36
N ASN A 523 -8.15 -12.07 5.90
CA ASN A 523 -8.46 -12.22 7.31
C ASN A 523 -9.57 -13.25 7.61
N ALA A 524 -10.46 -13.58 6.67
CA ALA A 524 -11.48 -14.61 6.91
C ALA A 524 -10.86 -16.00 7.13
N VAL A 525 -9.78 -16.32 6.41
CA VAL A 525 -9.04 -17.58 6.57
C VAL A 525 -8.39 -17.70 7.95
N PRO A 526 -7.52 -16.80 8.41
CA PRO A 526 -6.93 -16.93 9.74
C PRO A 526 -7.98 -16.90 10.87
N ILE A 527 -9.09 -16.16 10.74
CA ILE A 527 -10.20 -16.24 11.70
C ILE A 527 -10.77 -17.66 11.76
N ALA A 528 -11.10 -18.25 10.61
CA ALA A 528 -11.68 -19.58 10.56
C ALA A 528 -10.79 -20.64 11.24
N PHE A 529 -9.48 -20.55 11.02
CA PHE A 529 -8.51 -21.49 11.59
C PHE A 529 -8.21 -21.22 13.07
N ASN A 530 -8.17 -19.96 13.51
CA ASN A 530 -7.98 -19.62 14.93
C ASN A 530 -9.19 -20.07 15.76
N GLU A 531 -10.40 -19.93 15.23
CA GLU A 531 -11.65 -20.29 15.91
C GLU A 531 -12.04 -21.76 15.70
N GLY A 532 -11.45 -22.44 14.71
CA GLY A 532 -11.85 -23.79 14.33
C GLY A 532 -13.27 -23.86 13.77
N SER A 533 -13.70 -22.81 13.04
CA SER A 533 -15.05 -22.66 12.50
C SER A 533 -15.02 -22.22 11.03
N LEU A 534 -15.77 -22.92 10.18
CA LEU A 534 -15.88 -22.59 8.75
C LEU A 534 -16.80 -21.39 8.45
N GLU A 535 -17.48 -20.82 9.45
CA GLU A 535 -18.47 -19.75 9.27
C GLU A 535 -17.96 -18.53 8.45
N PRO A 536 -16.76 -17.97 8.70
CA PRO A 536 -16.23 -16.88 7.86
C PRO A 536 -16.09 -17.28 6.38
N LEU A 537 -15.70 -18.52 6.12
CA LEU A 537 -15.47 -19.04 4.76
C LEU A 537 -16.78 -19.36 4.05
N ILE A 538 -17.80 -19.80 4.80
CA ILE A 538 -19.17 -19.98 4.31
C ILE A 538 -19.74 -18.63 3.85
N ARG A 539 -19.62 -17.58 4.68
CA ARG A 539 -20.09 -16.23 4.33
C ARG A 539 -19.37 -15.65 3.13
N PHE A 540 -18.04 -15.81 3.08
CA PHE A 540 -17.24 -15.42 1.92
C PHE A 540 -17.74 -16.08 0.63
N ASN A 541 -17.86 -17.41 0.63
CA ASN A 541 -18.27 -18.16 -0.57
C ASN A 541 -19.73 -17.89 -0.96
N LYS A 542 -20.62 -17.69 0.02
CA LYS A 542 -22.00 -17.28 -0.25
C LYS A 542 -22.04 -15.95 -1.00
N THR A 543 -21.35 -14.94 -0.47
CA THR A 543 -21.29 -13.60 -1.08
C THR A 543 -20.68 -13.65 -2.48
N ARG A 544 -19.58 -14.40 -2.65
CA ARG A 544 -18.95 -14.63 -3.97
C ARG A 544 -19.94 -15.26 -4.95
N ASN A 545 -20.64 -16.32 -4.56
CA ASN A 545 -21.57 -17.03 -5.45
C ASN A 545 -22.81 -16.20 -5.81
N GLU A 546 -23.28 -15.34 -4.91
CA GLU A 546 -24.48 -14.52 -5.12
C GLU A 546 -24.19 -13.24 -5.92
N GLN A 547 -22.98 -12.68 -5.83
CA GLN A 547 -22.70 -11.31 -6.27
C GLN A 547 -21.50 -11.14 -7.21
N CYS A 548 -20.57 -12.10 -7.29
CA CYS A 548 -19.40 -11.97 -8.16
C CYS A 548 -19.82 -12.00 -9.64
N PRO A 549 -19.47 -10.98 -10.45
CA PRO A 549 -19.79 -10.97 -11.88
C PRO A 549 -19.10 -12.12 -12.62
N GLU A 550 -19.81 -12.79 -13.53
CA GLU A 550 -19.25 -13.92 -14.31
C GLU A 550 -18.03 -13.52 -15.17
N ASN A 551 -17.94 -12.24 -15.53
CA ASN A 551 -16.87 -11.65 -16.34
C ASN A 551 -15.77 -10.98 -15.50
N LEU A 552 -15.78 -11.13 -14.17
CA LEU A 552 -14.68 -10.75 -13.29
C LEU A 552 -13.79 -11.97 -13.03
N LEU A 553 -12.46 -11.80 -13.17
CA LEU A 553 -11.48 -12.78 -12.73
C LEU A 553 -10.73 -12.27 -11.49
N PRO A 554 -11.09 -12.76 -10.29
CA PRO A 554 -10.43 -12.38 -9.05
C PRO A 554 -8.97 -12.79 -8.94
N PHE A 555 -8.20 -11.98 -8.23
CA PHE A 555 -6.92 -12.37 -7.63
C PHE A 555 -7.14 -12.63 -6.13
N VAL A 556 -6.75 -13.83 -5.69
CA VAL A 556 -6.96 -14.29 -4.30
C VAL A 556 -5.62 -14.51 -3.59
N MET A 557 -5.51 -14.08 -2.33
CA MET A 557 -4.27 -14.09 -1.56
C MET A 557 -4.53 -14.08 -0.04
N LEU A 558 -3.51 -14.46 0.75
CA LEU A 558 -3.52 -14.35 2.22
C LEU A 558 -2.82 -13.11 2.78
N SER A 559 -2.00 -12.46 1.97
CA SER A 559 -1.24 -11.27 2.36
C SER A 559 -0.76 -10.50 1.14
N THR A 560 -0.36 -9.27 1.38
CA THR A 560 0.26 -8.36 0.40
C THR A 560 1.34 -7.54 1.11
N HIS A 561 1.86 -6.51 0.43
CA HIS A 561 2.79 -5.55 1.02
C HIS A 561 2.12 -4.54 1.96
N ASP A 562 0.80 -4.45 1.95
CA ASP A 562 0.03 -3.65 2.90
C ASP A 562 -0.25 -4.41 4.19
N GLY A 563 -0.77 -3.70 5.19
CA GLY A 563 -1.38 -4.36 6.34
C GLY A 563 -2.59 -5.19 5.90
N ARG A 564 -2.90 -6.23 6.67
CA ARG A 564 -3.98 -7.16 6.38
C ARG A 564 -5.33 -6.43 6.45
N SER A 565 -6.02 -6.32 5.32
CA SER A 565 -7.18 -5.42 5.16
C SER A 565 -8.33 -5.79 6.10
N VAL A 566 -8.73 -4.83 6.93
CA VAL A 566 -9.96 -4.92 7.73
C VAL A 566 -11.16 -4.44 6.91
N GLN A 567 -10.95 -3.55 5.94
CA GLN A 567 -12.01 -3.09 5.04
C GLN A 567 -12.54 -4.23 4.16
N GLY A 568 -11.65 -5.07 3.61
CA GLY A 568 -12.01 -6.20 2.76
C GLY A 568 -12.89 -7.24 3.47
N LEU A 569 -12.76 -7.35 4.80
CA LEU A 569 -13.63 -8.19 5.63
C LEU A 569 -15.09 -7.70 5.68
N GLY A 570 -15.31 -6.40 5.49
CA GLY A 570 -16.63 -5.79 5.68
C GLY A 570 -17.09 -5.80 7.14
N VAL A 571 -16.19 -5.67 8.13
CA VAL A 571 -16.52 -5.69 9.57
C VAL A 571 -17.64 -4.69 9.93
N GLN A 572 -17.70 -3.56 9.24
CA GLN A 572 -18.69 -2.50 9.43
C GLN A 572 -20.03 -2.74 8.71
N ARG A 573 -20.19 -3.84 7.98
CA ARG A 573 -21.33 -4.09 7.07
C ARG A 573 -22.10 -5.35 7.43
N SER A 574 -23.42 -5.30 7.25
CA SER A 574 -24.29 -6.45 7.51
C SER A 574 -24.05 -7.63 6.56
N ASP A 575 -23.55 -7.35 5.34
CA ASP A 575 -23.13 -8.34 4.34
C ASP A 575 -21.62 -8.68 4.42
N GLY A 576 -20.93 -8.29 5.50
CA GLY A 576 -19.53 -8.60 5.73
C GLY A 576 -19.27 -10.08 6.02
N HIS A 577 -18.03 -10.51 5.81
CA HIS A 577 -17.62 -11.92 5.95
C HIS A 577 -17.51 -12.39 7.39
N VAL A 578 -17.41 -11.47 8.35
CA VAL A 578 -17.14 -11.76 9.76
C VAL A 578 -18.01 -10.91 10.69
N SER A 579 -18.16 -11.37 11.94
CA SER A 579 -18.69 -10.54 13.01
C SER A 579 -17.62 -9.59 13.58
N ILE A 580 -18.04 -8.58 14.32
CA ILE A 580 -17.16 -7.68 15.06
C ILE A 580 -16.39 -8.48 16.12
N GLY A 581 -17.04 -9.42 16.83
CA GLY A 581 -16.36 -10.29 17.79
C GLY A 581 -15.22 -11.11 17.16
N GLN A 582 -15.45 -11.70 15.98
CA GLN A 582 -14.43 -12.44 15.24
C GLN A 582 -13.25 -11.55 14.82
N PHE A 583 -13.54 -10.31 14.41
CA PHE A 583 -12.51 -9.32 14.12
C PHE A 583 -11.67 -9.00 15.37
N TYR A 584 -12.27 -8.79 16.54
CA TYR A 584 -11.54 -8.54 17.78
C TYR A 584 -10.68 -9.73 18.19
N ASN A 585 -11.19 -10.96 18.09
CA ASN A 585 -10.40 -12.17 18.35
C ASN A 585 -9.13 -12.23 17.49
N LEU A 586 -9.24 -11.91 16.19
CA LEU A 586 -8.09 -11.85 15.30
C LEU A 586 -7.17 -10.68 15.66
N LYS A 587 -7.70 -9.48 15.90
CA LYS A 587 -6.92 -8.30 16.29
C LYS A 587 -6.09 -8.61 17.54
N ASP A 588 -6.70 -9.19 18.56
CA ASP A 588 -6.05 -9.51 19.83
C ASP A 588 -5.01 -10.62 19.65
N THR A 589 -5.28 -11.62 18.79
CA THR A 589 -4.27 -12.61 18.38
C THR A 589 -3.07 -11.93 17.73
N VAL A 590 -3.30 -11.05 16.75
CA VAL A 590 -2.25 -10.30 16.05
C VAL A 590 -1.43 -9.47 17.03
N GLU A 591 -2.07 -8.75 17.95
CA GLU A 591 -1.39 -7.93 18.97
C GLU A 591 -0.58 -8.79 19.95
N SER A 592 -1.12 -9.94 20.38
CA SER A 592 -0.40 -10.89 21.24
C SER A 592 0.86 -11.45 20.58
N ARG A 593 0.86 -11.51 19.24
CA ARG A 593 2.00 -11.93 18.41
C ARG A 593 2.90 -10.76 17.99
N GLY A 594 2.72 -9.59 18.61
CA GLY A 594 3.52 -8.38 18.38
C GLY A 594 3.14 -7.56 17.15
N GLY A 595 2.07 -7.96 16.44
CA GLY A 595 1.48 -7.17 15.36
C GLY A 595 0.83 -5.88 15.85
N LYS A 596 0.49 -4.99 14.92
CA LYS A 596 -0.05 -3.66 15.23
C LYS A 596 -1.27 -3.31 14.36
N PRO A 597 -2.42 -2.92 14.95
CA PRO A 597 -3.49 -2.33 14.17
C PRO A 597 -3.12 -0.91 13.72
N LYS A 598 -3.54 -0.55 12.50
CA LYS A 598 -3.55 0.84 12.05
C LYS A 598 -4.98 1.36 11.99
N PHE A 599 -5.15 2.59 12.46
CA PHE A 599 -6.43 3.27 12.51
C PHE A 599 -6.52 4.35 11.44
N ARG A 600 -7.74 4.52 10.92
CA ARG A 600 -8.10 5.64 10.05
C ARG A 600 -9.12 6.51 10.74
N SER A 601 -9.11 7.80 10.40
CA SER A 601 -10.15 8.73 10.83
C SER A 601 -11.48 8.43 10.13
N VAL A 602 -12.55 8.54 10.91
CA VAL A 602 -13.95 8.58 10.45
C VAL A 602 -14.61 9.81 11.05
N ALA A 603 -15.74 10.25 10.50
CA ALA A 603 -16.44 11.42 11.02
C ALA A 603 -16.90 11.17 12.47
N LYS A 604 -16.31 11.88 13.43
CA LYS A 604 -16.67 11.79 14.85
C LYS A 604 -18.16 12.09 15.03
N GLY A 605 -18.85 11.28 15.84
CA GLY A 605 -20.28 11.41 16.08
C GLY A 605 -21.16 10.89 14.92
N GLU A 606 -20.61 10.44 13.79
CA GLU A 606 -21.39 10.01 12.64
C GLU A 606 -21.20 8.53 12.32
N ILE A 607 -22.31 7.82 12.08
CA ILE A 607 -22.30 6.39 11.73
C ILE A 607 -23.39 6.07 10.70
N SER A 608 -23.05 5.19 9.75
CA SER A 608 -24.03 4.71 8.78
C SER A 608 -25.10 3.87 9.47
N GLY A 609 -26.32 3.89 8.94
CA GLY A 609 -27.41 3.09 9.50
C GLY A 609 -27.18 1.58 9.39
N ASP A 610 -26.43 1.13 8.38
CA ASP A 610 -26.04 -0.28 8.28
C ASP A 610 -25.08 -0.68 9.40
N THR A 611 -24.03 0.12 9.62
CA THR A 611 -23.05 -0.12 10.69
C THR A 611 -23.71 -0.01 12.08
N PHE A 612 -24.58 0.99 12.29
CA PHE A 612 -25.34 1.15 13.54
C PHE A 612 -26.18 -0.11 13.84
N ARG A 613 -26.95 -0.59 12.86
CA ARG A 613 -27.76 -1.81 13.03
C ARG A 613 -26.89 -3.02 13.34
N LYS A 614 -25.82 -3.24 12.57
CA LYS A 614 -24.92 -4.39 12.80
C LYS A 614 -24.34 -4.40 14.20
N VAL A 615 -23.77 -3.29 14.65
CA VAL A 615 -23.20 -3.13 16.00
C VAL A 615 -24.20 -3.59 17.06
N PHE A 616 -25.40 -3.02 17.04
CA PHE A 616 -26.37 -3.27 18.09
C PHE A 616 -27.09 -4.60 17.95
N THR A 617 -27.19 -5.17 16.75
CA THR A 617 -27.63 -6.55 16.57
C THR A 617 -26.61 -7.53 17.14
N GLU A 618 -25.32 -7.36 16.87
CA GLU A 618 -24.25 -8.22 17.40
C GLU A 618 -24.04 -8.05 18.91
N ALA A 619 -24.31 -6.86 19.44
CA ALA A 619 -24.35 -6.63 20.89
C ALA A 619 -25.61 -7.19 21.59
N GLY A 620 -26.58 -7.75 20.83
CA GLY A 620 -27.81 -8.33 21.40
C GLY A 620 -28.95 -7.34 21.65
N TYR A 621 -28.86 -6.11 21.15
CA TYR A 621 -29.79 -5.01 21.37
C TYR A 621 -30.68 -4.65 20.16
N GLU A 622 -30.84 -5.55 19.19
CA GLU A 622 -31.65 -5.34 17.97
C GLU A 622 -33.07 -4.81 18.27
N LYS A 623 -33.71 -5.33 19.32
CA LYS A 623 -35.07 -4.91 19.71
C LYS A 623 -35.14 -3.52 20.36
N LYS A 624 -34.00 -2.89 20.66
CA LYS A 624 -33.88 -1.58 21.31
C LYS A 624 -33.29 -0.52 20.37
N LEU A 625 -33.08 -0.84 19.08
CA LEU A 625 -32.54 0.08 18.06
C LEU A 625 -33.30 1.42 18.01
N ASP A 626 -34.63 1.40 18.05
CA ASP A 626 -35.44 2.62 18.02
C ASP A 626 -35.16 3.54 19.22
N ARG A 627 -34.94 2.96 20.41
CA ARG A 627 -34.62 3.73 21.62
C ARG A 627 -33.21 4.32 21.53
N LEU A 628 -32.23 3.53 21.11
CA LEU A 628 -30.84 3.97 20.91
C LEU A 628 -30.74 5.04 19.83
N SER A 629 -31.56 4.95 18.77
CA SER A 629 -31.60 5.96 17.72
C SER A 629 -31.99 7.35 18.24
N GLY A 630 -32.63 7.43 19.42
CA GLY A 630 -32.96 8.68 20.09
C GLY A 630 -31.75 9.52 20.52
N LEU A 631 -30.55 8.93 20.58
CA LEU A 631 -29.28 9.63 20.81
C LEU A 631 -28.81 10.42 19.59
N PHE A 632 -29.38 10.15 18.43
CA PHE A 632 -28.90 10.63 17.15
C PHE A 632 -29.98 11.48 16.45
N ASP A 633 -29.51 12.44 15.66
CA ASP A 633 -30.25 13.04 14.58
C ASP A 633 -30.08 12.19 13.32
N ARG A 634 -31.18 11.92 12.63
CA ARG A 634 -31.19 11.10 11.42
C ARG A 634 -31.24 12.01 10.20
N ASN A 635 -30.23 11.90 9.35
CA ASN A 635 -30.18 12.55 8.05
C ASN A 635 -30.19 11.48 6.94
N LEU A 636 -30.80 11.81 5.80
CA LEU A 636 -30.70 11.01 4.59
C LEU A 636 -29.62 11.62 3.70
N ILE A 637 -28.57 10.87 3.39
CA ILE A 637 -27.59 11.23 2.37
C ILE A 637 -27.74 10.25 1.22
N GLY A 638 -28.35 10.71 0.12
CA GLY A 638 -28.70 9.83 -1.00
C GLY A 638 -29.79 8.81 -0.59
N GLN A 639 -29.46 7.52 -0.64
CA GLN A 639 -30.34 6.41 -0.22
C GLN A 639 -29.96 5.81 1.14
N GLU A 640 -28.91 6.29 1.79
CA GLU A 640 -28.43 5.75 3.06
C GLU A 640 -28.83 6.61 4.26
N ASP A 641 -29.19 5.93 5.34
CA ASP A 641 -29.39 6.54 6.65
C ASP A 641 -28.04 6.91 7.26
N LEU A 642 -27.89 8.17 7.66
CA LEU A 642 -26.78 8.63 8.49
C LEU A 642 -27.31 9.06 9.86
N TYR A 643 -26.69 8.52 10.90
CA TYR A 643 -26.96 8.89 12.29
C TYR A 643 -25.85 9.83 12.76
N ARG A 644 -26.24 10.99 13.30
CA ARG A 644 -25.32 11.98 13.88
C ARG A 644 -25.62 12.19 15.36
N LEU A 645 -24.65 12.00 16.23
CA LEU A 645 -24.81 12.13 17.67
C LEU A 645 -25.28 13.55 18.01
N ARG A 646 -26.32 13.68 18.83
CA ARG A 646 -26.91 14.99 19.17
C ARG A 646 -25.96 15.87 19.98
N ASP A 647 -25.12 15.25 20.79
CA ASP A 647 -24.14 15.93 21.63
C ASP A 647 -22.74 15.41 21.28
N ASN A 648 -21.96 16.22 20.57
CA ASN A 648 -20.64 15.81 20.07
C ASN A 648 -19.51 16.03 21.09
N ASP A 649 -19.84 16.59 22.26
CA ASP A 649 -18.89 16.85 23.35
C ASP A 649 -18.83 15.72 24.38
N TRP A 650 -19.63 14.66 24.19
CA TRP A 650 -19.60 13.48 25.07
C TRP A 650 -18.23 12.80 25.09
N GLU A 651 -17.80 12.46 26.30
CA GLU A 651 -16.72 11.51 26.53
C GLU A 651 -17.28 10.08 26.51
N GLU A 652 -16.39 9.08 26.49
CA GLU A 652 -16.77 7.66 26.48
C GLU A 652 -17.69 7.30 27.66
N SER A 653 -17.41 7.83 28.86
CA SER A 653 -18.23 7.59 30.04
C SER A 653 -19.66 8.11 29.90
N ASP A 654 -19.84 9.31 29.34
CA ASP A 654 -21.16 9.93 29.19
C ASP A 654 -22.03 9.10 28.26
N LEU A 655 -21.48 8.69 27.11
CA LEU A 655 -22.19 7.87 26.13
C LEU A 655 -22.53 6.48 26.70
N LEU A 656 -21.61 5.85 27.43
CA LEU A 656 -21.85 4.54 28.04
C LEU A 656 -22.92 4.60 29.14
N GLU A 657 -22.93 5.63 29.98
CA GLU A 657 -23.96 5.81 31.02
C GLU A 657 -25.35 6.00 30.41
N GLU A 658 -25.47 6.84 29.38
CA GLU A 658 -26.74 7.08 28.71
C GLU A 658 -27.22 5.83 27.95
N MET A 659 -26.31 5.14 27.25
CA MET A 659 -26.63 3.87 26.60
C MET A 659 -27.09 2.81 27.61
N ALA A 660 -26.39 2.67 28.75
CA ALA A 660 -26.76 1.74 29.81
C ALA A 660 -28.16 2.04 30.38
N SER A 661 -28.49 3.32 30.58
CA SER A 661 -29.83 3.78 30.98
C SER A 661 -30.91 3.43 29.95
N ILE A 662 -30.65 3.67 28.66
CA ILE A 662 -31.56 3.29 27.57
C ILE A 662 -31.73 1.78 27.47
N LEU A 663 -30.65 1.03 27.68
CA LEU A 663 -30.61 -0.41 27.52
C LEU A 663 -31.03 -1.16 28.79
N ASP A 664 -31.16 -0.51 29.96
CA ASP A 664 -31.42 -1.19 31.23
C ASP A 664 -30.34 -2.26 31.52
N GLU A 665 -29.07 -1.88 31.36
CA GLU A 665 -27.88 -2.74 31.49
C GLU A 665 -26.84 -2.10 32.44
N ASP A 666 -25.89 -2.88 32.94
CA ASP A 666 -24.73 -2.35 33.67
C ASP A 666 -23.70 -1.77 32.69
N VAL A 667 -23.12 -0.62 33.03
CA VAL A 667 -22.10 0.04 32.21
C VAL A 667 -20.90 -0.88 31.95
N ARG A 668 -20.51 -1.72 32.91
CA ARG A 668 -19.37 -2.64 32.77
C ARG A 668 -19.66 -3.76 31.78
N ASP A 669 -20.87 -4.29 31.81
CA ASP A 669 -21.29 -5.35 30.88
C ASP A 669 -21.36 -4.80 29.45
N LEU A 670 -21.86 -3.57 29.30
CA LEU A 670 -21.89 -2.86 28.04
C LEU A 670 -20.48 -2.57 27.50
N ALA A 671 -19.58 -2.04 28.33
CA ALA A 671 -18.20 -1.73 27.96
C ALA A 671 -17.37 -2.99 27.63
N GLY A 672 -17.75 -4.15 28.16
CA GLY A 672 -17.08 -5.43 27.86
C GLY A 672 -17.43 -6.04 26.50
N SER A 673 -18.40 -5.48 25.76
CA SER A 673 -18.82 -5.99 24.46
C SER A 673 -17.90 -5.50 23.33
N PRO A 674 -17.30 -6.39 22.51
CA PRO A 674 -16.49 -5.98 21.36
C PRO A 674 -17.25 -5.10 20.35
N ALA A 675 -18.55 -5.35 20.19
CA ALA A 675 -19.40 -4.55 19.32
C ALA A 675 -19.60 -3.12 19.85
N VAL A 676 -19.72 -2.96 21.17
CA VAL A 676 -19.81 -1.64 21.81
C VAL A 676 -18.46 -0.92 21.74
N ASP A 677 -17.33 -1.58 22.04
CA ASP A 677 -16.02 -0.93 21.88
C ASP A 677 -15.80 -0.47 20.44
N TYR A 678 -16.15 -1.29 19.44
CA TYR A 678 -16.08 -0.91 18.03
C TYR A 678 -16.89 0.37 17.74
N PHE A 679 -18.07 0.49 18.33
CA PHE A 679 -18.93 1.66 18.22
C PHE A 679 -18.34 2.88 18.92
N ILE A 680 -17.75 2.73 20.11
CA ILE A 680 -17.08 3.81 20.84
C ILE A 680 -15.85 4.32 20.06
N GLN A 681 -15.00 3.43 19.53
CA GLN A 681 -13.89 3.81 18.66
C GLN A 681 -14.36 4.69 17.50
N TRP A 682 -15.49 4.33 16.90
CA TRP A 682 -16.07 5.06 15.78
C TRP A 682 -16.69 6.41 16.18
N ILE A 683 -17.63 6.40 17.13
CA ILE A 683 -18.46 7.55 17.48
C ILE A 683 -17.70 8.57 18.34
N ILE A 684 -16.97 8.13 19.36
CA ILE A 684 -16.30 9.01 20.31
C ILE A 684 -14.89 9.35 19.83
N TYR A 685 -14.11 8.33 19.48
CA TYR A 685 -12.71 8.54 19.07
C TYR A 685 -12.55 8.89 17.59
N GLY A 686 -13.63 8.85 16.80
CA GLY A 686 -13.59 9.23 15.38
C GLY A 686 -12.61 8.37 14.58
N ARG A 687 -12.43 7.10 14.95
CA ARG A 687 -11.46 6.20 14.30
C ARG A 687 -11.96 4.77 14.17
N THR A 688 -11.41 4.05 13.19
CA THR A 688 -11.64 2.61 13.06
C THR A 688 -10.39 1.92 12.54
N ALA A 689 -10.14 0.69 12.97
CA ALA A 689 -9.05 -0.11 12.44
C ALA A 689 -9.32 -0.42 10.95
N TYR A 690 -8.34 -0.18 10.09
CA TYR A 690 -8.45 -0.47 8.65
C TYR A 690 -7.45 -1.50 8.16
N GLU A 691 -6.37 -1.73 8.91
CA GLU A 691 -5.30 -2.68 8.62
C GLU A 691 -4.82 -3.35 9.91
N LEU A 692 -4.52 -4.64 9.86
CA LEU A 692 -3.74 -5.36 10.87
C LEU A 692 -2.34 -5.65 10.31
N CYS A 693 -1.30 -5.02 10.87
CA CYS A 693 0.06 -5.19 10.39
C CYS A 693 0.75 -6.36 11.11
N CYS A 694 0.89 -7.48 10.40
CA CYS A 694 1.65 -8.65 10.77
C CYS A 694 1.89 -9.54 9.54
N THR A 695 2.76 -10.54 9.67
CA THR A 695 2.88 -11.62 8.66
C THR A 695 1.68 -12.57 8.71
N THR A 696 1.48 -13.35 7.65
CA THR A 696 0.45 -14.40 7.64
C THR A 696 0.65 -15.38 8.78
N ARG A 697 1.90 -15.85 9.01
CA ARG A 697 2.21 -16.77 10.11
C ARG A 697 1.85 -16.18 11.48
N SER A 698 2.23 -14.93 11.73
CA SER A 698 1.96 -14.25 13.00
C SER A 698 0.50 -13.83 13.20
N SER A 699 -0.37 -14.07 12.22
CA SER A 699 -1.82 -13.90 12.38
C SER A 699 -2.55 -15.13 12.93
N PHE A 700 -1.89 -16.29 12.90
CA PHE A 700 -2.43 -17.49 13.50
C PHE A 700 -1.99 -17.60 14.97
N SER A 701 -2.89 -18.08 15.83
CA SER A 701 -2.57 -18.35 17.24
C SER A 701 -1.51 -19.45 17.36
N LEU A 702 -0.64 -19.39 18.37
CA LEU A 702 0.26 -20.51 18.69
C LEU A 702 -0.46 -21.70 19.33
N THR A 703 -1.74 -21.54 19.65
CA THR A 703 -2.60 -22.61 20.14
C THR A 703 -3.66 -23.01 19.12
N ASP A 704 -4.16 -24.23 19.23
CA ASP A 704 -5.41 -24.64 18.57
C ASP A 704 -6.63 -23.96 19.23
N SER A 705 -7.82 -24.20 18.67
CA SER A 705 -9.08 -23.66 19.19
C SER A 705 -9.49 -24.25 20.55
N SER A 706 -8.79 -25.30 21.02
CA SER A 706 -8.97 -25.90 22.34
C SER A 706 -7.94 -25.40 23.38
N GLY A 707 -7.01 -24.52 22.97
CA GLY A 707 -5.98 -23.94 23.83
C GLY A 707 -4.68 -24.73 23.94
N ASN A 708 -4.48 -25.78 23.14
CA ASN A 708 -3.23 -26.55 23.15
C ASN A 708 -2.17 -25.89 22.25
N THR A 709 -0.93 -25.75 22.74
CA THR A 709 0.19 -25.26 21.94
C THR A 709 0.49 -26.20 20.77
N LEU A 710 0.63 -25.63 19.58
CA LEU A 710 1.00 -26.36 18.38
C LEU A 710 2.50 -26.61 18.31
N THR A 711 2.87 -27.75 17.73
CA THR A 711 4.24 -28.01 17.28
C THR A 711 4.55 -27.27 15.97
N GLU A 712 5.83 -27.11 15.65
CA GLU A 712 6.28 -26.46 14.41
C GLU A 712 5.73 -27.14 13.14
N ASP A 713 5.64 -28.48 13.12
CA ASP A 713 5.04 -29.21 12.00
C ASP A 713 3.53 -29.01 11.90
N GLU A 714 2.81 -28.97 13.04
CA GLU A 714 1.38 -28.65 13.04
C GLU A 714 1.11 -27.22 12.58
N GLU A 715 1.91 -26.24 13.04
CA GLU A 715 1.84 -24.87 12.54
C GLU A 715 2.10 -24.81 11.03
N ALA A 716 3.10 -25.54 10.53
CA ALA A 716 3.42 -25.60 9.11
C ALA A 716 2.26 -26.22 8.30
N ARG A 717 1.71 -27.37 8.74
CA ARG A 717 0.53 -27.99 8.11
C ARG A 717 -0.67 -27.06 8.10
N ARG A 718 -0.94 -26.37 9.21
CA ARG A 718 -2.02 -25.40 9.34
C ARG A 718 -1.86 -24.24 8.34
N MET A 719 -0.66 -23.68 8.22
CA MET A 719 -0.39 -22.58 7.29
C MET A 719 -0.43 -23.03 5.83
N VAL A 720 0.04 -24.25 5.52
CA VAL A 720 -0.08 -24.84 4.18
C VAL A 720 -1.55 -25.05 3.82
N LEU A 721 -2.37 -25.55 4.74
CA LEU A 721 -3.80 -25.74 4.52
C LEU A 721 -4.52 -24.41 4.29
N ALA A 722 -4.13 -23.36 5.00
CA ALA A 722 -4.64 -22.01 4.75
C ALA A 722 -4.27 -21.51 3.34
N GLN A 723 -3.02 -21.71 2.90
CA GLN A 723 -2.62 -21.41 1.53
C GLN A 723 -3.39 -22.26 0.51
N LEU A 724 -3.57 -23.55 0.78
CA LEU A 724 -4.32 -24.48 -0.07
C LEU A 724 -5.76 -23.98 -0.28
N PHE A 725 -6.41 -23.52 0.79
CA PHE A 725 -7.76 -22.95 0.69
C PHE A 725 -7.81 -21.81 -0.33
N VAL A 726 -6.89 -20.85 -0.26
CA VAL A 726 -6.82 -19.69 -1.19
C VAL A 726 -6.40 -20.12 -2.59
N LEU A 727 -5.37 -20.96 -2.69
CA LEU A 727 -4.85 -21.49 -3.96
C LEU A 727 -5.94 -22.23 -4.74
N THR A 728 -6.92 -22.83 -4.06
CA THR A 728 -7.94 -23.68 -4.68
C THR A 728 -9.31 -23.01 -4.81
N GLN A 729 -9.38 -21.68 -4.70
CA GLN A 729 -10.60 -20.89 -4.93
C GLN A 729 -11.00 -20.86 -6.40
N GLY A 730 -11.60 -21.95 -6.87
CA GLY A 730 -12.19 -22.05 -8.20
C GLY A 730 -11.23 -21.64 -9.32
N GLN A 731 -11.74 -20.86 -10.26
CA GLN A 731 -10.99 -20.40 -11.42
C GLN A 731 -10.23 -19.08 -11.18
N ASP A 732 -10.16 -18.61 -9.93
CA ASP A 732 -9.48 -17.37 -9.55
C ASP A 732 -7.95 -17.49 -9.78
N VAL A 733 -7.28 -16.35 -9.93
CA VAL A 733 -5.82 -16.29 -10.08
C VAL A 733 -5.18 -16.21 -8.70
N PRO A 734 -4.47 -17.24 -8.24
CA PRO A 734 -3.86 -17.20 -6.92
C PRO A 734 -2.59 -16.33 -6.93
N ALA A 735 -2.42 -15.56 -5.87
CA ALA A 735 -1.23 -14.80 -5.58
C ALA A 735 -0.71 -15.10 -4.17
N ILE A 736 0.61 -15.23 -4.03
CA ILE A 736 1.28 -15.41 -2.75
C ILE A 736 2.29 -14.28 -2.56
N TYR A 737 2.31 -13.65 -1.40
CA TYR A 737 3.33 -12.65 -1.09
C TYR A 737 4.68 -13.31 -0.83
N PHE A 738 5.80 -12.70 -1.25
CA PHE A 738 7.12 -13.35 -1.21
C PHE A 738 7.48 -13.91 0.17
N ASN A 739 7.28 -13.14 1.24
CA ASN A 739 7.60 -13.58 2.61
C ASN A 739 6.69 -14.72 3.08
N ASP A 740 5.49 -14.85 2.51
CA ASP A 740 4.61 -15.98 2.76
C ASP A 740 5.08 -17.25 2.05
N LEU A 741 5.91 -17.18 1.00
CA LEU A 741 6.51 -18.38 0.39
C LEU A 741 7.46 -19.11 1.35
N ILE A 742 8.04 -18.37 2.31
CA ILE A 742 9.02 -18.86 3.29
C ILE A 742 8.39 -19.00 4.70
N GLY A 743 7.18 -18.47 4.89
CA GLY A 743 6.46 -18.56 6.17
C GLY A 743 7.14 -17.81 7.31
N LEU A 744 7.59 -16.57 7.05
CA LEU A 744 8.30 -15.75 8.03
C LEU A 744 7.39 -15.24 9.16
N GLU A 745 7.97 -15.04 10.34
CA GLU A 745 7.37 -14.28 11.43
C GLU A 745 7.57 -12.77 11.26
N ASN A 746 6.92 -11.99 12.12
CA ASN A 746 7.07 -10.53 12.19
C ASN A 746 8.54 -10.07 12.26
N ASP A 747 8.92 -9.14 11.39
CA ASP A 747 10.24 -8.50 11.39
C ASP A 747 10.29 -7.35 12.40
N PHE A 748 10.54 -7.70 13.66
CA PHE A 748 10.67 -6.73 14.74
C PHE A 748 11.85 -5.79 14.56
N LYS A 749 12.96 -6.25 13.96
CA LYS A 749 14.14 -5.42 13.74
C LYS A 749 13.81 -4.25 12.80
N SER A 750 13.22 -4.54 11.64
CA SER A 750 12.82 -3.50 10.69
C SER A 750 11.75 -2.58 11.25
N PHE A 751 10.82 -3.09 12.07
CA PHE A 751 9.82 -2.29 12.76
C PHE A 751 10.45 -1.34 13.81
N GLU A 752 11.39 -1.81 14.63
CA GLU A 752 12.07 -1.00 15.64
C GLU A 752 12.87 0.16 15.01
N LEU A 753 13.53 -0.11 13.87
CA LEU A 753 14.29 0.88 13.11
C LEU A 753 13.37 1.92 12.45
N SER A 754 12.34 1.47 11.75
CA SER A 754 11.46 2.36 10.96
C SER A 754 10.39 3.07 11.77
N GLY A 755 9.92 2.45 12.86
CA GLY A 755 8.70 2.82 13.58
C GLY A 755 7.40 2.55 12.80
N ARG A 756 7.47 1.90 11.62
CA ARG A 756 6.33 1.73 10.71
C ARG A 756 5.72 0.33 10.84
N PRO A 757 4.46 0.19 11.28
CA PRO A 757 3.82 -1.11 11.47
C PRO A 757 3.91 -2.08 10.29
N ARG A 758 3.80 -1.60 9.04
CA ARG A 758 3.83 -2.46 7.84
C ARG A 758 5.19 -3.16 7.65
N ASP A 759 6.27 -2.62 8.23
CA ASP A 759 7.60 -3.21 8.07
C ASP A 759 7.76 -4.55 8.81
N LEU A 760 6.84 -4.87 9.73
CA LEU A 760 6.71 -6.23 10.29
C LEU A 760 6.51 -7.31 9.21
N ASN A 761 5.95 -6.96 8.06
CA ASN A 761 5.71 -7.88 6.93
C ASN A 761 6.51 -7.50 5.67
N ARG A 762 7.51 -6.61 5.76
CA ARG A 762 8.32 -6.18 4.59
C ARG A 762 9.79 -6.63 4.69
N HIS A 763 10.01 -7.78 5.33
CA HIS A 763 11.34 -8.36 5.50
C HIS A 763 12.10 -8.45 4.16
N LYS A 764 13.39 -8.06 4.20
CA LYS A 764 14.35 -8.16 3.09
C LYS A 764 15.29 -9.34 3.37
N ASN A 765 15.18 -10.39 2.58
CA ASN A 765 15.89 -11.65 2.82
C ASN A 765 17.28 -11.63 2.19
N ARG A 766 18.34 -11.76 3.00
CA ARG A 766 19.66 -12.09 2.46
C ARG A 766 19.62 -13.53 1.95
N LEU A 767 20.04 -13.78 0.70
CA LEU A 767 19.83 -15.07 0.05
C LEU A 767 20.47 -16.26 0.80
N ASP A 768 21.68 -16.10 1.33
CA ASP A 768 22.37 -17.13 2.12
C ASP A 768 21.60 -17.46 3.42
N GLU A 769 21.18 -16.44 4.16
CA GLU A 769 20.36 -16.60 5.38
C GLU A 769 19.02 -17.27 5.10
N MET A 770 18.33 -16.86 4.02
CA MET A 770 17.08 -17.47 3.58
C MET A 770 17.26 -18.95 3.24
N VAL A 771 18.35 -19.29 2.53
CA VAL A 771 18.66 -20.69 2.18
C VAL A 771 18.96 -21.51 3.43
N ASP A 772 19.65 -20.93 4.40
CA ASP A 772 19.94 -21.60 5.67
C ASP A 772 18.67 -21.77 6.51
N LEU A 773 17.75 -20.80 6.52
CA LEU A 773 16.44 -20.91 7.15
C LEU A 773 15.64 -22.07 6.55
N ILE A 774 15.52 -22.13 5.22
CA ILE A 774 14.78 -23.22 4.54
C ILE A 774 15.36 -24.60 4.83
N LYS A 775 16.69 -24.71 5.01
CA LYS A 775 17.34 -26.00 5.26
C LYS A 775 17.31 -26.44 6.71
N ASN A 776 17.33 -25.51 7.65
CA ASN A 776 17.64 -25.81 9.05
C ASN A 776 16.52 -25.46 10.03
N ASP A 777 15.61 -24.54 9.70
CA ASP A 777 14.46 -24.23 10.54
C ASP A 777 13.36 -25.29 10.36
N PRO A 778 12.91 -25.97 11.44
CA PRO A 778 11.95 -27.06 11.34
C PRO A 778 10.61 -26.63 10.73
N PHE A 779 10.11 -25.45 11.08
CA PHE A 779 8.87 -24.92 10.53
C PHE A 779 9.05 -24.57 9.05
N THR A 780 10.01 -23.71 8.71
CA THR A 780 10.16 -23.17 7.36
C THR A 780 10.51 -24.27 6.37
N GLY A 781 11.37 -25.22 6.75
CA GLY A 781 11.68 -26.38 5.91
C GLY A 781 10.43 -27.22 5.59
N ALA A 782 9.67 -27.61 6.62
CA ALA A 782 8.44 -28.38 6.45
C ALA A 782 7.37 -27.61 5.65
N TYR A 783 7.24 -26.31 5.91
CA TYR A 783 6.31 -25.43 5.23
C TYR A 783 6.62 -25.29 3.73
N VAL A 784 7.87 -24.97 3.38
CA VAL A 784 8.30 -24.77 1.98
C VAL A 784 8.19 -26.05 1.17
N GLU A 785 8.53 -27.20 1.77
CA GLU A 785 8.38 -28.52 1.11
C GLU A 785 6.92 -28.79 0.72
N LYS A 786 6.01 -28.71 1.70
CA LYS A 786 4.58 -28.96 1.49
C LYS A 786 3.92 -27.91 0.60
N LEU A 787 4.32 -26.64 0.72
CA LEU A 787 3.84 -25.56 -0.15
C LEU A 787 4.21 -25.84 -1.61
N ASN A 788 5.45 -26.24 -1.90
CA ASN A 788 5.88 -26.56 -3.26
C ASN A 788 5.10 -27.74 -3.88
N GLU A 789 4.74 -28.73 -3.08
CA GLU A 789 3.88 -29.84 -3.51
C GLU A 789 2.50 -29.34 -3.99
N ILE A 790 1.81 -28.52 -3.17
CA ILE A 790 0.48 -28.00 -3.54
C ILE A 790 0.55 -26.97 -4.67
N LEU A 791 1.63 -26.18 -4.76
CA LEU A 791 1.85 -25.25 -5.88
C LEU A 791 1.99 -25.99 -7.21
N LYS A 792 2.73 -27.11 -7.20
CA LYS A 792 2.87 -27.95 -8.39
C LYS A 792 1.53 -28.53 -8.83
N LEU A 793 0.77 -29.12 -7.90
CA LEU A 793 -0.57 -29.64 -8.20
C LEU A 793 -1.48 -28.54 -8.77
N ARG A 794 -1.52 -27.37 -8.13
CA ARG A 794 -2.34 -26.23 -8.58
C ARG A 794 -1.96 -25.69 -9.96
N ALA A 795 -0.68 -25.71 -10.31
CA ALA A 795 -0.20 -25.25 -11.61
C ALA A 795 -0.51 -26.25 -12.75
N GLU A 796 -0.46 -27.55 -12.46
CA GLU A 796 -0.69 -28.62 -13.44
C GLU A 796 -2.17 -28.98 -13.62
N ASP A 797 -3.01 -28.67 -12.62
CA ASP A 797 -4.41 -29.05 -12.60
C ASP A 797 -5.29 -28.14 -13.46
N ARG A 798 -5.84 -28.72 -14.53
CA ARG A 798 -6.66 -28.03 -15.52
C ARG A 798 -8.05 -27.66 -15.02
N SER A 799 -8.54 -28.24 -13.91
CA SER A 799 -9.84 -27.87 -13.33
C SER A 799 -9.89 -26.40 -12.88
N PHE A 800 -8.72 -25.81 -12.62
CA PHE A 800 -8.54 -24.41 -12.23
C PHE A 800 -8.27 -23.46 -13.40
N ALA A 801 -8.33 -23.92 -14.64
CA ALA A 801 -8.11 -23.04 -15.79
C ALA A 801 -9.19 -21.93 -15.81
N PRO A 802 -8.81 -20.65 -15.98
CA PRO A 802 -9.77 -19.56 -16.01
C PRO A 802 -10.60 -19.60 -17.30
N GLY A 803 -11.85 -19.10 -17.26
CA GLY A 803 -12.79 -19.12 -18.38
C GLY A 803 -14.00 -20.02 -18.12
N GLU A 804 -14.39 -20.88 -19.08
CA GLU A 804 -15.56 -21.78 -19.03
C GLU A 804 -15.39 -22.95 -18.04
N GLY A 805 -15.07 -22.63 -16.78
CA GLY A 805 -15.07 -23.54 -15.65
C GLY A 805 -16.19 -23.20 -14.67
N SER A 806 -16.27 -23.97 -13.60
CA SER A 806 -17.14 -23.65 -12.48
C SER A 806 -16.54 -24.22 -11.19
N PHE A 807 -17.08 -23.75 -10.08
CA PHE A 807 -16.53 -24.02 -8.76
C PHE A 807 -17.67 -24.19 -7.76
N ARG A 808 -17.49 -25.13 -6.83
CA ARG A 808 -18.37 -25.33 -5.70
C ARG A 808 -17.56 -25.41 -4.42
N PHE A 809 -17.93 -24.57 -3.45
CA PHE A 809 -17.54 -24.71 -2.05
C PHE A 809 -18.61 -25.52 -1.32
N SER A 810 -18.20 -26.46 -0.47
CA SER A 810 -19.10 -27.28 0.34
C SER A 810 -18.51 -27.53 1.72
N VAL A 811 -19.38 -27.77 2.69
CA VAL A 811 -19.03 -28.05 4.09
C VAL A 811 -19.41 -29.50 4.34
N LEU A 812 -18.42 -30.36 4.57
CA LEU A 812 -18.62 -31.79 4.81
C LEU A 812 -18.86 -32.10 6.29
N SER A 813 -18.34 -31.24 7.17
CA SER A 813 -18.63 -31.18 8.61
C SER A 813 -18.34 -29.75 9.11
N ASP A 814 -18.61 -29.45 10.38
CA ASP A 814 -18.36 -28.12 10.98
C ASP A 814 -16.90 -27.63 10.81
N THR A 815 -15.95 -28.54 10.55
CA THR A 815 -14.50 -28.27 10.46
C THR A 815 -13.86 -28.75 9.15
N VAL A 816 -14.60 -29.40 8.25
CA VAL A 816 -14.05 -29.94 7.01
C VAL A 816 -14.72 -29.31 5.80
N PHE A 817 -13.93 -28.66 4.95
CA PHE A 817 -14.40 -28.06 3.70
C PHE A 817 -14.08 -28.94 2.50
N LEU A 818 -14.81 -28.71 1.41
CA LEU A 818 -14.56 -29.25 0.07
C LEU A 818 -14.56 -28.13 -0.96
N HIS A 819 -13.49 -28.02 -1.72
CA HIS A 819 -13.41 -27.29 -2.98
C HIS A 819 -13.54 -28.23 -4.15
N HIS A 820 -14.49 -27.94 -5.03
CA HIS A 820 -14.73 -28.69 -6.25
C HIS A 820 -14.65 -27.75 -7.45
N PRO A 821 -13.45 -27.47 -7.99
CA PRO A 821 -13.29 -26.86 -9.30
C PRO A 821 -13.53 -27.90 -10.42
N TRP A 822 -14.08 -27.43 -11.54
CA TRP A 822 -14.11 -28.19 -12.77
C TRP A 822 -14.02 -27.31 -14.00
N HIS A 823 -13.38 -27.82 -15.04
CA HIS A 823 -13.22 -27.12 -16.31
C HIS A 823 -13.05 -28.13 -17.45
N SER A 824 -13.83 -27.98 -18.53
CA SER A 824 -13.75 -28.85 -19.71
C SER A 824 -13.82 -30.36 -19.41
N GLY A 825 -14.58 -30.76 -18.39
CA GLY A 825 -14.76 -32.17 -17.97
C GLY A 825 -13.70 -32.72 -17.01
N GLU A 826 -12.66 -31.93 -16.69
CA GLU A 826 -11.69 -32.24 -15.63
C GLU A 826 -12.27 -31.79 -14.28
N HIS A 827 -12.29 -32.68 -13.30
CA HIS A 827 -12.78 -32.42 -11.94
C HIS A 827 -11.66 -32.64 -10.92
N SER A 828 -11.71 -31.91 -9.81
CA SER A 828 -10.81 -32.12 -8.68
C SER A 828 -11.55 -31.85 -7.38
N PHE A 829 -11.26 -32.61 -6.34
CA PHE A 829 -11.93 -32.49 -5.04
C PHE A 829 -10.88 -32.30 -3.96
N ILE A 830 -10.81 -31.08 -3.42
CA ILE A 830 -9.82 -30.68 -2.43
C ILE A 830 -10.53 -30.61 -1.09
N VAL A 831 -10.19 -31.54 -0.21
CA VAL A 831 -10.82 -31.69 1.11
C VAL A 831 -9.81 -31.26 2.18
N GLY A 832 -10.22 -30.44 3.13
CA GLY A 832 -9.33 -29.91 4.16
C GLY A 832 -9.97 -29.83 5.54
N ASN A 833 -9.24 -30.31 6.55
CA ASN A 833 -9.64 -30.28 7.96
C ASN A 833 -9.00 -29.09 8.69
N ILE A 834 -9.78 -28.09 9.12
CA ILE A 834 -9.24 -26.85 9.69
C ILE A 834 -8.91 -26.90 11.19
N VAL A 835 -8.97 -28.08 11.83
CA VAL A 835 -8.71 -28.22 13.28
C VAL A 835 -7.57 -29.20 13.61
N ASN A 836 -6.99 -29.06 14.80
CA ASN A 836 -5.90 -29.92 15.28
C ASN A 836 -6.39 -31.26 15.89
N ARG A 837 -7.25 -31.99 15.17
CA ARG A 837 -7.68 -33.35 15.54
C ARG A 837 -8.03 -34.13 14.29
N GLU A 838 -8.00 -35.45 14.37
CA GLU A 838 -8.48 -36.30 13.27
C GLU A 838 -9.98 -36.07 13.01
N GLU A 839 -10.34 -36.02 11.74
CA GLU A 839 -11.73 -35.95 11.28
C GLU A 839 -12.00 -37.07 10.27
N THR A 840 -13.21 -37.62 10.32
CA THR A 840 -13.68 -38.58 9.31
C THR A 840 -14.96 -38.04 8.69
N VAL A 841 -14.93 -37.85 7.37
CA VAL A 841 -16.07 -37.36 6.61
C VAL A 841 -16.47 -38.34 5.53
N THR A 842 -17.75 -38.32 5.20
CA THR A 842 -18.31 -39.11 4.12
C THR A 842 -18.55 -38.21 2.92
N LEU A 843 -18.12 -38.65 1.73
CA LEU A 843 -18.40 -37.98 0.47
C LEU A 843 -19.21 -38.90 -0.44
N SER A 844 -20.42 -38.51 -0.82
CA SER A 844 -21.26 -39.35 -1.67
C SER A 844 -20.92 -39.16 -3.15
N VAL A 845 -20.99 -40.22 -3.95
CA VAL A 845 -20.81 -40.13 -5.41
C VAL A 845 -21.85 -39.20 -6.04
N GLU A 846 -23.06 -39.15 -5.49
CA GLU A 846 -24.13 -38.26 -5.95
C GLU A 846 -23.76 -36.77 -5.80
N GLU A 847 -23.13 -36.37 -4.70
CA GLU A 847 -22.65 -34.98 -4.48
C GLU A 847 -21.59 -34.56 -5.49
N LEU A 848 -20.83 -35.53 -6.02
CA LEU A 848 -19.79 -35.31 -7.02
C LEU A 848 -20.34 -35.29 -8.46
N GLY A 849 -21.59 -35.71 -8.65
CA GLY A 849 -22.31 -35.78 -9.93
C GLY A 849 -22.11 -37.09 -10.70
N ASP A 850 -22.97 -37.33 -11.71
CA ASP A 850 -23.10 -38.57 -12.51
C ASP A 850 -21.83 -39.04 -13.26
N ARG A 851 -20.71 -38.33 -13.12
CA ARG A 851 -19.49 -38.53 -13.92
C ARG A 851 -18.29 -39.01 -13.11
N VAL A 852 -18.43 -39.21 -11.80
CA VAL A 852 -17.32 -39.63 -10.95
C VAL A 852 -17.19 -41.15 -10.90
N SER A 853 -15.94 -41.61 -11.06
CA SER A 853 -15.59 -43.02 -11.01
C SER A 853 -15.86 -43.60 -9.61
N GLN A 854 -16.05 -44.92 -9.49
CA GLN A 854 -16.17 -45.62 -8.20
C GLN A 854 -14.87 -45.60 -7.37
N SER A 855 -13.83 -44.91 -7.85
CA SER A 855 -12.57 -44.68 -7.18
C SER A 855 -12.08 -43.25 -7.31
N LEU A 856 -11.46 -42.72 -6.26
CA LEU A 856 -10.76 -41.44 -6.26
C LEU A 856 -9.31 -41.67 -5.87
N THR A 857 -8.37 -40.98 -6.52
CA THR A 857 -6.95 -41.06 -6.18
C THR A 857 -6.48 -39.75 -5.58
N ASP A 858 -5.96 -39.81 -4.36
CA ASP A 858 -5.27 -38.67 -3.76
C ASP A 858 -3.94 -38.43 -4.47
N GLN A 859 -3.79 -37.27 -5.11
CA GLN A 859 -2.62 -36.89 -5.88
C GLN A 859 -1.40 -36.59 -4.98
N ILE A 860 -1.60 -36.43 -3.67
CA ILE A 860 -0.54 -36.21 -2.69
C ILE A 860 0.02 -37.56 -2.22
N SER A 861 -0.79 -38.38 -1.55
CA SER A 861 -0.33 -39.66 -0.98
C SER A 861 -0.29 -40.83 -1.98
N GLY A 862 -0.94 -40.70 -3.14
CA GLY A 862 -1.16 -41.79 -4.10
C GLY A 862 -2.21 -42.82 -3.63
N ARG A 863 -2.87 -42.59 -2.49
CA ARG A 863 -3.89 -43.50 -1.94
C ARG A 863 -5.14 -43.49 -2.82
N ILE A 864 -5.66 -44.69 -3.08
CA ILE A 864 -6.92 -44.88 -3.81
C ILE A 864 -8.04 -45.14 -2.82
N TYR A 865 -9.06 -44.29 -2.85
CA TYR A 865 -10.31 -44.44 -2.12
C TYR A 865 -11.33 -45.09 -3.04
N LYS A 866 -12.05 -46.10 -2.55
CA LYS A 866 -13.12 -46.77 -3.30
C LYS A 866 -14.45 -46.46 -2.64
N ALA A 867 -15.47 -46.24 -3.46
CA ALA A 867 -16.81 -46.04 -2.96
C ALA A 867 -17.40 -47.37 -2.47
N GLU A 868 -17.92 -47.38 -1.25
CA GLU A 868 -18.73 -48.47 -0.70
C GLU A 868 -20.17 -47.96 -0.59
N GLU A 869 -21.12 -48.65 -1.21
CA GLU A 869 -22.53 -48.22 -1.29
C GLU A 869 -22.69 -46.77 -1.81
N GLY A 870 -21.82 -46.36 -2.76
CA GLY A 870 -21.84 -45.02 -3.35
C GLY A 870 -21.23 -43.92 -2.45
N ARG A 871 -20.46 -44.27 -1.42
CA ARG A 871 -19.86 -43.32 -0.47
C ARG A 871 -18.37 -43.57 -0.28
N PHE A 872 -17.57 -42.51 -0.26
CA PHE A 872 -16.17 -42.54 0.13
C PHE A 872 -16.04 -42.16 1.61
N GLN A 873 -15.30 -42.96 2.37
CA GLN A 873 -14.89 -42.63 3.74
C GLN A 873 -13.50 -41.99 3.70
N LEU A 874 -13.42 -40.71 4.05
CA LEU A 874 -12.20 -39.93 4.04
C LEU A 874 -11.78 -39.65 5.47
N SER A 875 -10.59 -40.12 5.84
CA SER A 875 -9.95 -39.81 7.12
C SER A 875 -8.88 -38.75 6.87
N LEU A 876 -8.94 -37.69 7.65
CA LEU A 876 -8.07 -36.52 7.59
C LEU A 876 -7.35 -36.39 8.93
N GLU A 877 -6.03 -36.31 8.87
CA GLU A 877 -5.18 -35.99 10.02
C GLU A 877 -5.46 -34.57 10.55
N PRO A 878 -4.96 -34.20 11.74
CA PRO A 878 -4.97 -32.82 12.21
C PRO A 878 -4.35 -31.85 11.18
N TYR A 879 -5.12 -30.83 10.79
CA TYR A 879 -4.78 -29.93 9.67
C TYR A 879 -4.48 -30.64 8.33
N GLY A 880 -5.00 -31.86 8.16
CA GLY A 880 -4.80 -32.69 6.99
C GLY A 880 -5.66 -32.28 5.80
N TYR A 881 -5.20 -32.62 4.60
CA TYR A 881 -5.89 -32.35 3.35
C TYR A 881 -5.66 -33.45 2.31
N LEU A 882 -6.58 -33.55 1.36
CA LEU A 882 -6.54 -34.50 0.24
C LEU A 882 -6.78 -33.75 -1.07
N TRP A 883 -6.10 -34.18 -2.13
CA TRP A 883 -6.34 -33.68 -3.49
C TRP A 883 -6.81 -34.83 -4.37
N LEU A 884 -8.12 -35.03 -4.44
CA LEU A 884 -8.71 -36.21 -5.08
C LEU A 884 -9.04 -35.94 -6.55
N LYS A 885 -8.72 -36.90 -7.41
CA LYS A 885 -9.12 -36.95 -8.83
C LYS A 885 -9.77 -38.28 -9.19
#